data_AF-A0A8T2A4T5-F1
#
_entry.id   AF-A0A8T2A4T5-F1
#
_cell.length_a   1.000
_cell.length_b   1.000
_cell.length_c   1.000
_cell.angle_alpha   90.00
_cell.angle_beta   90.00
_cell.angle_gamma   90.00
#
_symmetry.space_group_name_H-M   'P 1'
#
loop_
_entity.id
_entity.type
_entity.pdbx_description
1 polymer ?
#
loop_
_entity_poly.entity_id
_entity_poly.type
_entity_poly.pdbx_seq_one_letter_code
_entity_poly.pdbx_strand_id
1 'polypeptide(L)'
;MDLEFAVNGERFKIDSVDPSTTLLEFLRLNTPFKSVKLGCGEGGCGACLVVLSRYDPELDQVKECSINSCLTLLCSVNGCSITTSEGLGNTKKGFHPIHKRFAGFHASQCGFCTPGMCISLYSALANADNNRSKEFTVSEAEKSVSGNLCRCTGYRPIVDACKSFATDVDIEDLGFNSFWKKGESKEVMLKNLPPYNPKDHLVTFPEFLKKKKKEIKNLDNGLDHSRYRWTTPFSVTELHNIMDAANSGDSLKFVVGNTGTGYYKDEERFDRYIDISHIPEMSMIKKDEKGIEIGAAVTISNAIDALEVESKSSYIFKKMAAHMERIGNRSIRNSGSIGGNLVMAQSRKFPSDITTLLLAVDASVYMLNGRKTEKVTLQEFLELSPILDSKRVLLKVEIPSWTAPSGDDTELLFESYRAAPCSIGNALPYLNAAFLAIVSRQEPSRKGVTVDKCLLAFGSYGGDHSIRAIEVENFLTGKLLSYSVLYEAVGLLRGIIVPGKDTSHSEYRKSLAVGFLFDFFGPLIENGHRNSHVDTAKSLPVLSSSQQVLESNEFQPVGEAIIKVGAALQASGEAVFVDDIPTLPDCLHGAFIYSTEPLAKIKSISFRENVTPTGVFAVLTFKDIPQQGQNIGSKTLLGPGPLFADELTRCAGQRIALVVADTQKHADRAAKLAVVQYDTTNLEQPILTVEDAVKRSSFFEVHPMFYPEPVGDVVKGMEEAGRKIISAELRLGSQYFFYMEPQTALALPDEDNCVKVFSSSQAPEYVHSVIATCLGIQEHNVRVITRRVGGGFGGKAVKSMPVATACALGAYKLQRPVKMYLNRKTDMIMAGGRHPMKITYNVGFRSDGKLTALELTMLIDAGLEPDVSPIMPRNIMGPLRKYDWGALSFDVKVCKTNCPSRTAMRAPGEVQGSYIAESIIENVASSLQMDVDVVRKINLHTYDSLRKFYKHISGDPDEYTLPLLWEKLEISSKFKERVEMVKEFNLSNVWRKRGISRVPIVHQVMQRPTPGKVSILSDGSVVVEVGGIEIGQGLWTKVQQMVAYGLSMVKCKGSEKLLERIRVVQSDTLGMIQGGFTAGSTTSESSCEAVRLCCVILVERLKSTMDQMMMEKPSSVTWNMLIQQAYAQYINLSASTLYMPEYSTMEYLNYGVGVSEEKPRF
;
A
#
# COMPACT_ATOMS: atom_id res chain seq x y z
N MET A 1 18.35 24.67 21.76
CA MET A 1 17.63 25.45 20.74
C MET A 1 16.19 25.36 21.14
N ASP A 2 15.56 26.49 21.43
CA ASP A 2 14.18 26.50 21.91
C ASP A 2 13.24 26.40 20.70
N LEU A 3 12.73 25.22 20.44
CA LEU A 3 11.73 24.99 19.39
C LEU A 3 10.35 25.43 19.89
N GLU A 4 9.63 26.17 19.06
CA GLU A 4 8.27 26.57 19.37
C GLU A 4 7.38 26.47 18.14
N PHE A 5 6.31 25.70 18.24
CA PHE A 5 5.36 25.43 17.17
C PHE A 5 3.99 25.10 17.75
N ALA A 6 3.01 24.86 16.89
CA ALA A 6 1.69 24.41 17.30
C ALA A 6 1.29 23.08 16.67
N VAL A 7 0.50 22.28 17.39
CA VAL A 7 -0.18 21.09 16.85
C VAL A 7 -1.66 21.19 17.20
N ASN A 8 -2.53 21.18 16.19
CA ASN A 8 -3.99 21.33 16.35
C ASN A 8 -4.39 22.56 17.19
N GLY A 9 -3.61 23.65 17.07
CA GLY A 9 -3.78 24.88 17.83
C GLY A 9 -3.11 24.89 19.23
N GLU A 10 -2.66 23.74 19.74
CA GLU A 10 -1.95 23.64 21.03
C GLU A 10 -0.48 24.05 20.87
N ARG A 11 0.03 24.87 21.79
CA ARG A 11 1.39 25.41 21.78
C ARG A 11 2.38 24.42 22.41
N PHE A 12 3.46 24.12 21.69
CA PHE A 12 4.56 23.29 22.19
C PHE A 12 5.85 24.11 22.24
N LYS A 13 6.56 24.00 23.36
CA LYS A 13 7.91 24.54 23.57
C LYS A 13 8.84 23.40 23.97
N ILE A 14 9.95 23.25 23.26
CA ILE A 14 10.91 22.17 23.48
C ILE A 14 12.31 22.78 23.58
N ASP A 15 12.93 22.64 24.74
CA ASP A 15 14.23 23.26 25.03
C ASP A 15 15.41 22.45 24.42
N SER A 16 15.22 21.13 24.30
CA SER A 16 16.20 20.19 23.75
C SER A 16 15.53 19.02 23.04
N VAL A 17 15.99 18.70 21.83
CA VAL A 17 15.59 17.52 21.08
C VAL A 17 16.76 17.02 20.22
N ASP A 18 16.76 15.73 19.91
CA ASP A 18 17.66 15.18 18.90
C ASP A 18 17.29 15.73 17.51
N PRO A 19 18.22 16.34 16.76
CA PRO A 19 17.94 16.86 15.41
C PRO A 19 17.41 15.82 14.41
N SER A 20 17.65 14.53 14.69
CA SER A 20 17.18 13.42 13.87
C SER A 20 15.78 12.92 14.26
N THR A 21 15.13 13.49 15.28
CA THR A 21 13.74 13.17 15.66
C THR A 21 12.79 13.63 14.55
N THR A 22 11.92 12.71 14.12
CA THR A 22 10.91 13.03 13.10
C THR A 22 9.66 13.64 13.74
N LEU A 23 8.89 14.40 12.96
CA LEU A 23 7.59 14.92 13.40
C LEU A 23 6.63 13.78 13.76
N LEU A 24 6.66 12.67 13.00
CA LEU A 24 5.84 11.49 13.31
C LEU A 24 6.17 10.91 14.69
N GLU A 25 7.46 10.76 14.98
CA GLU A 25 7.95 10.25 16.27
C GLU A 25 7.46 11.15 17.42
N PHE A 26 7.64 12.47 17.29
CA PHE A 26 7.16 13.44 18.29
C PHE A 26 5.64 13.34 18.49
N LEU A 27 4.85 13.38 17.41
CA LEU A 27 3.39 13.29 17.50
C LEU A 27 2.95 12.00 18.20
N ARG A 28 3.55 10.86 17.83
CA ARG A 28 3.15 9.55 18.36
C ARG A 28 3.70 9.26 19.76
N LEU A 29 4.83 9.80 20.17
CA LEU A 29 5.45 9.47 21.46
C LEU A 29 5.24 10.55 22.52
N ASN A 30 5.22 11.82 22.12
CA ASN A 30 5.20 12.96 23.04
C ASN A 30 3.85 13.69 23.09
N THR A 31 2.87 13.29 22.29
CA THR A 31 1.53 13.91 22.27
C THR A 31 0.41 12.87 22.29
N PRO A 32 -0.85 13.25 22.60
CA PRO A 32 -1.99 12.36 22.49
C PRO A 32 -2.47 12.14 21.03
N PHE A 33 -1.91 12.83 20.03
CA PHE A 33 -2.37 12.77 18.64
C PHE A 33 -1.84 11.52 17.92
N LYS A 34 -2.70 10.55 17.64
CA LYS A 34 -2.33 9.24 17.06
C LYS A 34 -2.86 9.04 15.64
N SER A 35 -3.54 10.00 15.01
CA SER A 35 -4.10 9.82 13.66
C SER A 35 -3.02 9.60 12.63
N VAL A 36 -1.83 10.15 12.85
CA VAL A 36 -0.66 9.93 12.00
C VAL A 36 -0.14 8.51 12.20
N LYS A 37 -0.17 7.70 11.14
CA LYS A 37 0.20 6.28 11.20
C LYS A 37 1.52 6.00 10.49
N LEU A 38 2.34 5.12 11.06
CA LEU A 38 3.55 4.61 10.42
C LEU A 38 3.23 3.42 9.52
N GLY A 39 3.06 3.65 8.22
CA GLY A 39 2.81 2.58 7.24
C GLY A 39 4.07 2.07 6.51
N CYS A 40 4.98 2.98 6.15
CA CYS A 40 6.20 2.63 5.40
C CYS A 40 7.48 3.32 5.88
N GLY A 41 7.40 4.55 6.41
CA GLY A 41 8.58 5.31 6.85
C GLY A 41 9.44 5.85 5.71
N GLU A 42 8.91 5.87 4.48
CA GLU A 42 9.62 6.30 3.25
C GLU A 42 8.82 7.28 2.40
N GLY A 43 7.70 7.79 2.92
CA GLY A 43 6.84 8.78 2.25
C GLY A 43 6.00 8.26 1.08
N GLY A 44 6.15 7.00 0.66
CA GLY A 44 5.39 6.42 -0.46
C GLY A 44 3.93 6.05 -0.17
N CYS A 45 3.52 5.89 1.09
CA CYS A 45 2.18 5.37 1.44
C CYS A 45 1.13 6.42 1.84
N GLY A 46 1.53 7.63 2.22
CA GLY A 46 0.60 8.70 2.64
C GLY A 46 -0.17 8.46 3.95
N ALA A 47 0.15 7.44 4.77
CA ALA A 47 -0.55 7.20 6.05
C ALA A 47 -0.15 8.18 7.18
N CYS A 48 0.98 8.87 7.03
CA CYS A 48 1.55 9.78 8.03
C CYS A 48 1.33 11.27 7.68
N LEU A 49 0.41 11.59 6.77
CA LEU A 49 0.24 12.96 6.32
C LEU A 49 -0.28 13.88 7.43
N VAL A 50 0.23 15.10 7.43
CA VAL A 50 -0.24 16.25 8.21
C VAL A 50 -0.29 17.47 7.29
N VAL A 51 -1.07 18.48 7.65
CA VAL A 51 -0.93 19.81 7.04
C VAL A 51 0.09 20.62 7.85
N LEU A 52 1.04 21.21 7.15
CA LEU A 52 1.99 22.19 7.68
C LEU A 52 1.56 23.57 7.20
N SER A 53 1.27 24.46 8.14
CA SER A 53 0.93 25.85 7.89
C SER A 53 2.12 26.73 8.31
N ARG A 54 2.52 27.66 7.45
CA ARG A 54 3.63 28.61 7.66
C ARG A 54 3.14 30.04 7.39
N TYR A 55 3.49 30.96 8.29
CA TYR A 55 3.18 32.38 8.12
C TYR A 55 4.31 33.12 7.39
N ASP A 56 3.91 33.86 6.36
CA ASP A 56 4.73 34.76 5.56
C ASP A 56 4.50 36.20 6.06
N PRO A 57 5.45 36.80 6.81
CA PRO A 57 5.26 38.12 7.39
C PRO A 57 5.30 39.25 6.36
N GLU A 58 5.80 39.00 5.13
CA GLU A 58 5.89 40.03 4.09
C GLU A 58 4.58 40.16 3.32
N LEU A 59 3.93 39.02 3.06
CA LEU A 59 2.63 38.98 2.40
C LEU A 59 1.45 39.01 3.38
N ASP A 60 1.71 38.94 4.68
CA ASP A 60 0.72 38.77 5.76
C ASP A 60 -0.24 37.59 5.49
N GLN A 61 0.30 36.48 4.99
CA GLN A 61 -0.47 35.32 4.54
C GLN A 61 0.04 34.03 5.17
N VAL A 62 -0.87 33.05 5.30
CA VAL A 62 -0.55 31.69 5.74
C VAL A 62 -0.53 30.78 4.51
N LYS A 63 0.59 30.09 4.31
CA LYS A 63 0.75 29.07 3.26
C LYS A 63 0.62 27.70 3.89
N GLU A 64 -0.15 26.82 3.24
CA GLU A 64 -0.46 25.49 3.76
C GLU A 64 -0.12 24.40 2.75
N CYS A 65 0.51 23.32 3.21
CA CYS A 65 0.79 22.18 2.36
C CYS A 65 0.76 20.87 3.14
N SER A 66 0.38 19.77 2.47
CA SER A 66 0.49 18.44 3.05
C SER A 66 1.93 17.94 2.99
N ILE A 67 2.41 17.33 4.07
CA ILE A 67 3.77 16.78 4.18
C ILE A 67 3.77 15.39 4.82
N ASN A 68 4.81 14.60 4.57
CA ASN A 68 5.02 13.32 5.23
C ASN A 68 5.72 13.52 6.58
N SER A 69 4.99 13.40 7.70
CA SER A 69 5.58 13.55 9.04
C SER A 69 6.68 12.52 9.34
N CYS A 70 6.69 11.36 8.67
CA CYS A 70 7.75 10.34 8.83
C CYS A 70 9.11 10.73 8.25
N LEU A 71 9.15 11.73 7.36
CA LEU A 71 10.40 12.23 6.76
C LEU A 71 10.73 13.66 7.23
N THR A 72 9.78 14.37 7.82
CA THR A 72 9.96 15.74 8.31
C THR A 72 10.68 15.69 9.65
N LEU A 73 11.80 16.42 9.78
CA LEU A 73 12.51 16.54 11.05
C LEU A 73 11.81 17.56 11.95
N LEU A 74 11.77 17.31 13.26
CA LEU A 74 11.04 18.18 14.19
C LEU A 74 11.65 19.60 14.22
N CYS A 75 12.98 19.71 14.13
CA CYS A 75 13.62 21.03 14.13
C CYS A 75 13.20 21.93 12.95
N SER A 76 12.83 21.36 11.79
CA SER A 76 12.41 22.13 10.60
C SER A 76 10.98 22.67 10.68
N VAL A 77 10.25 22.40 11.77
CA VAL A 77 8.88 22.92 11.97
C VAL A 77 8.80 24.06 12.97
N ASN A 78 9.95 24.59 13.42
CA ASN A 78 9.98 25.78 14.27
C ASN A 78 9.18 26.94 13.65
N GLY A 79 8.34 27.59 14.45
CA GLY A 79 7.46 28.68 14.00
C GLY A 79 6.28 28.24 13.11
N CYS A 80 6.05 26.94 12.92
CA CYS A 80 4.97 26.41 12.08
C CYS A 80 3.77 25.92 12.92
N SER A 81 2.64 25.71 12.25
CA SER A 81 1.47 25.03 12.83
C SER A 81 1.20 23.72 12.09
N ILE A 82 0.90 22.66 12.84
CA ILE A 82 0.62 21.32 12.33
C ILE A 82 -0.85 20.99 12.56
N THR A 83 -1.53 20.47 11.53
CA THR A 83 -2.90 19.96 11.65
C THR A 83 -2.94 18.46 11.33
N THR A 84 -3.42 17.66 12.28
CA THR A 84 -3.67 16.22 12.15
C THR A 84 -5.16 15.93 11.91
N SER A 85 -5.53 14.68 11.65
CA SER A 85 -6.94 14.35 11.35
C SER A 85 -7.84 14.58 12.56
N GLU A 86 -7.37 14.34 13.80
CA GLU A 86 -8.16 14.67 15.00
C GLU A 86 -8.32 16.19 15.21
N GLY A 87 -7.41 16.98 14.64
CA GLY A 87 -7.47 18.44 14.63
C GLY A 87 -8.62 18.97 13.77
N LEU A 88 -9.00 18.23 12.72
CA LEU A 88 -10.15 18.57 11.88
C LEU A 88 -11.48 18.34 12.59
N GLY A 89 -11.54 17.45 13.58
CA GLY A 89 -12.78 17.02 14.23
C GLY A 89 -12.61 15.65 14.90
N ASN A 90 -13.43 15.37 15.91
CA ASN A 90 -13.34 14.14 16.71
C ASN A 90 -14.65 13.91 17.49
N THR A 91 -14.72 12.82 18.26
CA THR A 91 -15.92 12.51 19.07
C THR A 91 -16.31 13.61 20.06
N LYS A 92 -15.36 14.40 20.58
CA LYS A 92 -15.64 15.45 21.57
C LYS A 92 -16.11 16.76 20.94
N LYS A 93 -15.47 17.19 19.85
CA LYS A 93 -15.77 18.47 19.15
C LYS A 93 -16.80 18.32 18.02
N GLY A 94 -17.12 17.09 17.64
CA GLY A 94 -17.88 16.78 16.44
C GLY A 94 -16.95 16.42 15.27
N PHE A 95 -17.39 15.46 14.46
CA PHE A 95 -16.66 15.02 13.27
C PHE A 95 -16.73 16.05 12.14
N HIS A 96 -15.61 16.26 11.45
CA HIS A 96 -15.54 17.09 10.25
C HIS A 96 -16.44 16.49 9.13
N PRO A 97 -17.00 17.31 8.21
CA PRO A 97 -17.71 16.79 7.04
C PRO A 97 -16.91 15.76 6.24
N ILE A 98 -15.59 15.92 6.12
CA ILE A 98 -14.70 14.91 5.51
C ILE A 98 -14.83 13.55 6.22
N HIS A 99 -14.76 13.51 7.56
CA HIS A 99 -14.88 12.26 8.31
C HIS A 99 -16.27 11.62 8.12
N LYS A 100 -17.32 12.43 8.16
CA LYS A 100 -18.71 11.97 7.99
C LYS A 100 -18.93 11.39 6.58
N ARG A 101 -18.49 12.10 5.54
CA ARG A 101 -18.60 11.64 4.15
C ARG A 101 -17.75 10.40 3.90
N PHE A 102 -16.52 10.33 4.39
CA PHE A 102 -15.72 9.10 4.30
C PHE A 102 -16.40 7.90 4.97
N ALA A 103 -17.04 8.10 6.12
CA ALA A 103 -17.79 7.04 6.78
C ALA A 103 -19.03 6.60 5.97
N GLY A 104 -19.83 7.56 5.49
CA GLY A 104 -21.08 7.27 4.77
C GLY A 104 -20.91 6.77 3.34
N PHE A 105 -19.83 7.13 2.65
CA PHE A 105 -19.45 6.53 1.36
C PHE A 105 -18.73 5.19 1.50
N HIS A 106 -18.59 4.67 2.73
CA HIS A 106 -17.83 3.43 3.00
C HIS A 106 -16.37 3.49 2.54
N ALA A 107 -15.77 4.69 2.60
CA ALA A 107 -14.38 4.96 2.20
C ALA A 107 -13.33 4.45 3.20
N SER A 108 -13.75 3.69 4.23
CA SER A 108 -12.89 3.12 5.25
C SER A 108 -13.25 1.66 5.56
N GLN A 109 -12.28 0.75 5.37
CA GLN A 109 -12.36 -0.65 5.79
C GLN A 109 -11.51 -0.88 7.05
N CYS A 110 -10.23 -1.26 6.91
CA CYS A 110 -9.35 -1.46 8.07
C CYS A 110 -9.08 -0.17 8.85
N GLY A 111 -9.10 0.98 8.16
CA GLY A 111 -9.03 2.31 8.76
C GLY A 111 -7.62 2.91 8.90
N PHE A 112 -6.56 2.15 8.64
CA PHE A 112 -5.20 2.60 8.95
C PHE A 112 -4.70 3.72 8.01
N CYS A 113 -5.11 3.71 6.73
CA CYS A 113 -4.76 4.76 5.77
C CYS A 113 -5.71 5.97 5.80
N THR A 114 -6.89 5.82 6.42
CA THR A 114 -8.00 6.78 6.31
C THR A 114 -7.64 8.17 6.81
N PRO A 115 -6.95 8.35 7.96
CA PRO A 115 -6.55 9.69 8.40
C PRO A 115 -5.69 10.45 7.40
N GLY A 116 -4.74 9.76 6.77
CA GLY A 116 -3.87 10.34 5.75
C GLY A 116 -4.64 10.78 4.49
N MET A 117 -5.67 10.02 4.11
CA MET A 117 -6.58 10.39 3.02
C MET A 117 -7.38 11.66 3.38
N CYS A 118 -7.92 11.73 4.60
CA CYS A 118 -8.67 12.89 5.07
C CYS A 118 -7.81 14.16 5.09
N ILE A 119 -6.57 14.07 5.55
CA ILE A 119 -5.60 15.18 5.53
C ILE A 119 -5.25 15.60 4.10
N SER A 120 -5.05 14.64 3.20
CA SER A 120 -4.70 14.96 1.81
C SER A 120 -5.83 15.72 1.11
N LEU A 121 -7.07 15.28 1.29
CA LEU A 121 -8.26 15.97 0.79
C LEU A 121 -8.41 17.35 1.44
N TYR A 122 -8.27 17.45 2.77
CA TYR A 122 -8.36 18.72 3.49
C TYR A 122 -7.34 19.74 2.97
N SER A 123 -6.09 19.32 2.75
CA SER A 123 -5.06 20.19 2.19
C SER A 123 -5.39 20.66 0.77
N ALA A 124 -6.05 19.83 -0.04
CA ALA A 124 -6.48 20.23 -1.38
C ALA A 124 -7.63 21.25 -1.33
N LEU A 125 -8.63 21.02 -0.44
CA LEU A 125 -9.74 21.94 -0.21
C LEU A 125 -9.27 23.30 0.31
N ALA A 126 -8.43 23.31 1.35
CA ALA A 126 -7.89 24.55 1.92
C ALA A 126 -7.11 25.38 0.88
N ASN A 127 -6.39 24.72 -0.04
CA ASN A 127 -5.69 25.41 -1.13
C ASN A 127 -6.64 26.00 -2.18
N ALA A 128 -7.75 25.33 -2.49
CA ALA A 128 -8.78 25.87 -3.38
C ALA A 128 -9.52 27.05 -2.71
N ASP A 129 -9.90 26.90 -1.44
CA ASP A 129 -10.64 27.90 -0.66
C ASP A 129 -9.83 29.21 -0.49
N ASN A 130 -8.50 29.11 -0.35
CA ASN A 130 -7.61 30.27 -0.26
C ASN A 130 -7.33 30.95 -1.62
N ASN A 131 -7.58 30.27 -2.74
CA ASN A 131 -7.30 30.80 -4.08
C ASN A 131 -8.59 31.14 -4.82
N ARG A 132 -9.03 32.41 -4.70
CA ARG A 132 -10.32 32.89 -5.24
C ARG A 132 -10.54 32.66 -6.75
N SER A 133 -9.51 32.33 -7.51
CA SER A 133 -9.58 32.07 -8.95
C SER A 133 -9.68 30.58 -9.31
N LYS A 134 -9.66 29.66 -8.33
CA LYS A 134 -9.60 28.21 -8.58
C LYS A 134 -10.69 27.45 -7.82
N GLU A 135 -11.65 26.89 -8.53
CA GLU A 135 -12.67 25.99 -7.96
C GLU A 135 -12.11 24.59 -7.72
N PHE A 136 -12.60 23.92 -6.66
CA PHE A 136 -12.26 22.52 -6.39
C PHE A 136 -13.04 21.60 -7.34
N THR A 137 -12.35 21.02 -8.32
CA THR A 137 -12.97 20.17 -9.37
C THR A 137 -12.85 18.68 -9.10
N VAL A 138 -13.60 17.86 -9.85
CA VAL A 138 -13.51 16.39 -9.83
C VAL A 138 -12.08 15.91 -10.11
N SER A 139 -11.37 16.55 -11.04
CA SER A 139 -9.96 16.22 -11.33
C SER A 139 -9.06 16.48 -10.13
N GLU A 140 -9.28 17.58 -9.41
CA GLU A 140 -8.52 17.89 -8.19
C GLU A 140 -8.86 16.95 -7.04
N ALA A 141 -10.12 16.57 -6.90
CA ALA A 141 -10.56 15.57 -5.94
C ALA A 141 -9.86 14.21 -6.16
N GLU A 142 -9.79 13.73 -7.39
CA GLU A 142 -9.08 12.50 -7.74
C GLU A 142 -7.56 12.62 -7.49
N LYS A 143 -6.95 13.73 -7.90
CA LYS A 143 -5.52 13.99 -7.70
C LYS A 143 -5.16 14.07 -6.22
N SER A 144 -6.05 14.60 -5.37
CA SER A 144 -5.80 14.83 -3.95
C SER A 144 -5.42 13.56 -3.18
N VAL A 145 -5.93 12.39 -3.59
CA VAL A 145 -5.68 11.10 -2.92
C VAL A 145 -4.80 10.14 -3.72
N SER A 146 -4.36 10.52 -4.93
CA SER A 146 -3.50 9.70 -5.79
C SER A 146 -2.14 9.34 -5.15
N GLY A 147 -1.70 10.13 -4.18
CA GLY A 147 -0.46 9.93 -3.43
C GLY A 147 -0.56 9.02 -2.21
N ASN A 148 -1.75 8.51 -1.91
CA ASN A 148 -2.04 7.74 -0.71
C ASN A 148 -2.34 6.29 -1.08
N LEU A 149 -1.76 5.33 -0.36
CA LEU A 149 -2.00 3.92 -0.62
C LEU A 149 -3.15 3.38 0.24
N CYS A 150 -4.07 2.65 -0.39
CA CYS A 150 -5.07 1.83 0.28
C CYS A 150 -5.03 0.40 -0.26
N ARG A 151 -4.90 -0.58 0.65
CA ARG A 151 -4.91 -2.01 0.30
C ARG A 151 -6.30 -2.66 0.33
N CYS A 152 -7.30 -1.97 0.88
CA CYS A 152 -8.60 -2.58 1.22
C CYS A 152 -9.73 -2.21 0.27
N THR A 153 -9.90 -0.92 -0.04
CA THR A 153 -11.14 -0.37 -0.63
C THR A 153 -11.22 -0.44 -2.15
N GLY A 154 -10.10 -0.65 -2.84
CA GLY A 154 -10.04 -0.49 -4.30
C GLY A 154 -10.21 0.96 -4.77
N TYR A 155 -10.01 1.95 -3.88
CA TYR A 155 -10.09 3.40 -4.10
C TYR A 155 -11.47 3.97 -4.46
N ARG A 156 -12.35 3.22 -5.12
CA ARG A 156 -13.67 3.73 -5.54
C ARG A 156 -14.41 4.53 -4.46
N PRO A 157 -14.76 3.97 -3.29
CA PRO A 157 -15.52 4.72 -2.30
C PRO A 157 -14.76 5.93 -1.73
N ILE A 158 -13.42 5.92 -1.76
CA ILE A 158 -12.59 7.06 -1.35
C ILE A 158 -12.71 8.20 -2.35
N VAL A 159 -12.58 7.88 -3.64
CA VAL A 159 -12.67 8.87 -4.72
C VAL A 159 -14.08 9.46 -4.76
N ASP A 160 -15.15 8.66 -4.61
CA ASP A 160 -16.52 9.18 -4.54
C ASP A 160 -16.71 10.14 -3.36
N ALA A 161 -16.17 9.80 -2.18
CA ALA A 161 -16.20 10.69 -1.04
C ALA A 161 -15.48 12.02 -1.32
N CYS A 162 -14.36 11.99 -2.04
CA CYS A 162 -13.62 13.21 -2.43
C CYS A 162 -14.40 14.03 -3.48
N LYS A 163 -14.93 13.38 -4.52
CA LYS A 163 -15.73 14.01 -5.58
C LYS A 163 -16.97 14.70 -5.04
N SER A 164 -17.55 14.20 -3.94
CA SER A 164 -18.69 14.85 -3.30
C SER A 164 -18.44 16.31 -2.86
N PHE A 165 -17.17 16.74 -2.76
CA PHE A 165 -16.80 18.12 -2.44
C PHE A 165 -16.56 19.00 -3.68
N ALA A 166 -16.51 18.43 -4.88
CA ALA A 166 -16.21 19.17 -6.10
C ALA A 166 -17.42 19.97 -6.61
N THR A 167 -17.14 21.09 -7.28
CA THR A 167 -18.18 21.99 -7.83
C THR A 167 -18.83 21.45 -9.10
N ASP A 168 -18.07 20.69 -9.89
CA ASP A 168 -18.46 20.09 -11.18
C ASP A 168 -18.86 18.61 -11.07
N VAL A 169 -19.14 18.11 -9.86
CA VAL A 169 -19.54 16.71 -9.65
C VAL A 169 -20.98 16.46 -10.10
N ASP A 170 -21.16 15.37 -10.83
CA ASP A 170 -22.48 14.75 -10.96
C ASP A 170 -22.75 13.88 -9.72
N ILE A 171 -23.59 14.36 -8.81
CA ILE A 171 -23.90 13.68 -7.56
C ILE A 171 -24.65 12.36 -7.79
N GLU A 172 -25.34 12.22 -8.92
CA GLU A 172 -26.08 11.00 -9.29
C GLU A 172 -25.13 9.87 -9.71
N ASP A 173 -23.92 10.22 -10.18
CA ASP A 173 -22.85 9.29 -10.55
C ASP A 173 -21.98 8.85 -9.36
N LEU A 174 -22.12 9.51 -8.20
CA LEU A 174 -21.45 9.06 -6.97
C LEU A 174 -22.08 7.74 -6.55
N GLY A 175 -21.23 6.74 -6.34
CA GLY A 175 -21.74 5.41 -6.13
C GLY A 175 -22.23 5.15 -4.70
N PHE A 176 -22.40 3.87 -4.41
CA PHE A 176 -22.93 3.31 -3.15
C PHE A 176 -22.49 4.03 -1.87
N ASN A 177 -23.49 4.43 -1.06
CA ASN A 177 -23.35 5.20 0.17
C ASN A 177 -24.56 5.02 1.09
N SER A 178 -24.46 5.57 2.30
CA SER A 178 -25.50 5.52 3.34
C SER A 178 -26.35 6.79 3.48
N PHE A 179 -26.22 7.78 2.58
CA PHE A 179 -26.90 9.08 2.68
C PHE A 179 -28.20 9.13 1.88
N TRP A 180 -28.26 8.41 0.75
CA TRP A 180 -29.44 8.35 -0.12
C TRP A 180 -29.56 6.98 -0.79
N LYS A 181 -30.76 6.70 -1.28
CA LYS A 181 -31.05 5.53 -2.12
C LYS A 181 -30.96 5.89 -3.60
N LYS A 182 -30.67 4.90 -4.45
CA LYS A 182 -30.66 5.09 -5.90
C LYS A 182 -32.05 5.55 -6.38
N GLY A 183 -32.07 6.61 -7.20
CA GLY A 183 -33.31 7.16 -7.77
C GLY A 183 -34.00 8.24 -6.93
N GLU A 184 -33.44 8.61 -5.76
CA GLU A 184 -33.90 9.80 -5.03
C GLU A 184 -33.56 11.09 -5.79
N SER A 185 -34.32 12.17 -5.59
CA SER A 185 -34.08 13.42 -6.31
C SER A 185 -32.79 14.10 -5.86
N LYS A 186 -32.16 14.86 -6.77
CA LYS A 186 -30.95 15.64 -6.48
C LYS A 186 -31.08 16.55 -5.24
N GLU A 187 -32.26 17.11 -5.01
CA GLU A 187 -32.55 17.93 -3.81
C GLU A 187 -32.43 17.14 -2.50
N VAL A 188 -32.94 15.89 -2.48
CA VAL A 188 -32.84 15.00 -1.33
C VAL A 188 -31.39 14.59 -1.09
N MET A 189 -30.66 14.26 -2.16
CA MET A 189 -29.24 13.89 -2.06
C MET A 189 -28.40 15.02 -1.44
N LEU A 190 -28.57 16.25 -1.93
CA LEU A 190 -27.85 17.42 -1.43
C LEU A 190 -28.21 17.74 0.04
N LYS A 191 -29.47 17.55 0.43
CA LYS A 191 -29.94 17.77 1.80
C LYS A 191 -29.36 16.76 2.80
N ASN A 192 -29.24 15.50 2.40
CA ASN A 192 -28.75 14.42 3.29
C ASN A 192 -27.22 14.37 3.39
N LEU A 193 -26.51 14.98 2.44
CA LEU A 193 -25.06 15.04 2.46
C LEU A 193 -24.56 15.98 3.57
N PRO A 194 -23.59 15.57 4.41
CA PRO A 194 -23.02 16.44 5.43
C PRO A 194 -22.48 17.74 4.81
N PRO A 195 -22.98 18.94 5.20
CA PRO A 195 -22.59 20.19 4.56
C PRO A 195 -21.12 20.53 4.86
N TYR A 196 -20.46 21.17 3.90
CA TYR A 196 -19.10 21.71 4.05
C TYR A 196 -19.13 23.21 3.80
N ASN A 197 -18.55 23.97 4.72
CA ASN A 197 -18.38 25.41 4.60
C ASN A 197 -16.91 25.73 4.88
N PRO A 198 -16.18 26.31 3.91
CA PRO A 198 -14.79 26.73 4.09
C PRO A 198 -14.57 27.62 5.31
N LYS A 199 -15.56 28.42 5.72
CA LYS A 199 -15.40 29.34 6.85
C LYS A 199 -15.40 28.66 8.22
N ASP A 200 -15.79 27.40 8.30
CA ASP A 200 -15.91 26.64 9.55
C ASP A 200 -14.61 25.92 9.93
N HIS A 201 -13.46 26.35 9.40
CA HIS A 201 -12.15 25.78 9.72
C HIS A 201 -11.87 25.81 11.23
N LEU A 202 -11.73 24.62 11.82
CA LEU A 202 -11.53 24.44 13.26
C LEU A 202 -10.12 24.83 13.75
N VAL A 203 -9.15 24.96 12.85
CA VAL A 203 -7.76 25.29 13.19
C VAL A 203 -7.32 26.53 12.41
N THR A 204 -7.27 27.67 13.11
CA THR A 204 -6.70 28.91 12.60
C THR A 204 -5.21 28.98 12.95
N PHE A 205 -4.42 29.64 12.11
CA PHE A 205 -2.99 29.82 12.38
C PHE A 205 -2.80 30.65 13.68
N PRO A 206 -2.10 30.12 14.70
CA PRO A 206 -2.06 30.78 16.01
C PRO A 206 -1.43 32.17 16.01
N GLU A 207 -2.08 33.13 16.66
CA GLU A 207 -1.60 34.52 16.76
C GLU A 207 -0.25 34.64 17.46
N PHE A 208 0.06 33.76 18.42
CA PHE A 208 1.37 33.77 19.09
C PHE A 208 2.51 33.44 18.13
N LEU A 209 2.28 32.59 17.11
CA LEU A 209 3.27 32.29 16.09
C LEU A 209 3.45 33.47 15.12
N LYS A 210 2.37 34.19 14.78
CA LYS A 210 2.47 35.43 13.98
C LYS A 210 3.31 36.49 14.69
N LYS A 211 3.06 36.70 15.99
CA LYS A 211 3.83 37.64 16.83
C LYS A 211 5.31 37.24 16.89
N LYS A 212 5.61 35.98 17.21
CA LYS A 212 6.98 35.47 17.29
C LYS A 212 7.74 35.62 15.96
N LYS A 213 7.10 35.35 14.82
CA LYS A 213 7.71 35.53 13.49
C LYS A 213 8.05 37.00 13.19
N LYS A 214 7.21 37.93 13.62
CA LYS A 214 7.48 39.38 13.50
C LYS A 214 8.61 39.82 14.43
N GLU A 215 8.74 39.22 15.62
CA GLU A 215 9.82 39.48 16.58
C GLU A 215 11.18 38.92 16.13
N ILE A 216 11.22 37.69 15.59
CA ILE A 216 12.46 37.06 15.08
C ILE A 216 13.08 37.88 13.95
N LYS A 217 12.27 38.54 13.10
CA LYS A 217 12.76 39.44 12.03
C LYS A 217 13.59 40.63 12.57
N ASN A 218 13.47 40.94 13.88
CA ASN A 218 14.16 42.05 14.54
C ASN A 218 15.34 41.61 15.43
N LEU A 219 15.57 40.30 15.60
CA LEU A 219 16.59 39.71 16.47
C LEU A 219 17.58 38.91 15.62
N ASP A 220 18.31 39.60 14.75
CA ASP A 220 19.32 38.99 13.91
C ASP A 220 20.67 39.66 14.18
N ASN A 221 21.39 39.13 15.18
CA ASN A 221 22.82 39.37 15.41
C ASN A 221 23.34 38.46 16.54
N GLY A 222 24.18 37.47 16.20
CA GLY A 222 25.20 36.95 17.11
C GLY A 222 24.86 35.72 17.96
N LEU A 223 24.07 34.77 17.46
CA LEU A 223 23.98 33.45 18.12
C LEU A 223 25.25 32.64 17.86
N ASP A 224 25.79 32.02 18.92
CA ASP A 224 26.95 31.13 18.84
C ASP A 224 26.52 29.75 18.30
N HIS A 225 26.58 29.59 16.97
CA HIS A 225 26.21 28.36 16.26
C HIS A 225 27.14 27.16 16.56
N SER A 226 28.24 27.37 17.31
CA SER A 226 29.15 26.28 17.71
C SER A 226 28.53 25.30 18.72
N ARG A 227 27.51 25.73 19.47
CA ARG A 227 26.91 24.95 20.57
C ARG A 227 25.75 24.04 20.15
N TYR A 228 25.20 24.21 18.94
CA TYR A 228 23.99 23.51 18.51
C TYR A 228 24.29 22.52 17.37
N ARG A 229 23.71 21.31 17.47
CA ARG A 229 23.77 20.28 16.42
C ARG A 229 22.84 20.55 15.24
N TRP A 230 21.90 21.49 15.38
CA TRP A 230 21.06 21.99 14.30
C TRP A 230 21.30 23.48 14.13
N THR A 231 21.58 23.91 12.90
CA THR A 231 21.86 25.30 12.54
C THR A 231 21.05 25.71 11.32
N THR A 232 20.56 26.95 11.31
CA THR A 232 19.75 27.50 10.21
C THR A 232 20.38 28.79 9.72
N PRO A 233 21.28 28.75 8.71
CA PRO A 233 21.84 29.96 8.11
C PRO A 233 20.79 30.78 7.36
N PHE A 234 20.95 32.10 7.40
CA PHE A 234 20.11 33.07 6.68
C PHE A 234 20.83 33.74 5.49
N SER A 235 22.11 33.44 5.29
CA SER A 235 22.88 33.90 4.12
C SER A 235 23.91 32.86 3.68
N VAL A 236 24.36 32.96 2.42
CA VAL A 236 25.44 32.11 1.89
C VAL A 236 26.75 32.30 2.67
N THR A 237 27.02 33.52 3.15
CA THR A 237 28.21 33.82 3.97
C THR A 237 28.17 33.10 5.32
N GLU A 238 27.02 33.10 5.99
CA GLU A 238 26.83 32.40 7.26
C GLU A 238 26.95 30.89 7.09
N LEU A 239 26.35 30.34 6.03
CA LEU A 239 26.51 28.93 5.65
C LEU A 239 27.99 28.56 5.53
N HIS A 240 28.78 29.39 4.86
CA HIS A 240 30.22 29.16 4.71
C HIS A 240 30.94 29.17 6.07
N ASN A 241 30.65 30.15 6.93
CA ASN A 241 31.23 30.23 8.27
C ASN A 241 30.90 28.99 9.12
N ILE A 242 29.68 28.45 9.01
CA ILE A 242 29.27 27.22 9.70
C ILE A 242 30.05 26.01 9.18
N MET A 243 30.27 25.93 7.87
CA MET A 243 31.04 24.83 7.24
C MET A 243 32.54 24.89 7.53
N ASP A 244 33.11 26.09 7.70
CA ASP A 244 34.49 26.32 8.13
C ASP A 244 34.69 26.01 9.62
N ALA A 245 33.69 26.32 10.45
CA ALA A 245 33.70 26.05 11.89
C ALA A 245 33.41 24.57 12.24
N ALA A 246 33.12 23.72 11.27
CA ALA A 246 33.02 22.28 11.46
C ALA A 246 34.42 21.64 11.45
N ASN A 247 34.70 20.77 12.42
CA ASN A 247 36.01 20.12 12.52
C ASN A 247 36.29 19.28 11.26
N SER A 248 37.56 19.02 10.96
CA SER A 248 38.02 18.28 9.78
C SER A 248 37.56 16.80 9.69
N GLY A 249 36.65 16.36 10.56
CA GLY A 249 36.00 15.04 10.53
C GLY A 249 34.52 15.06 10.93
N ASP A 250 33.90 16.23 11.15
CA ASP A 250 32.47 16.30 11.48
C ASP A 250 31.61 15.87 10.29
N SER A 251 30.65 14.99 10.51
CA SER A 251 29.67 14.59 9.51
C SER A 251 28.56 15.65 9.38
N LEU A 252 28.41 16.22 8.18
CA LEU A 252 27.43 17.28 7.89
C LEU A 252 26.22 16.73 7.13
N LYS A 253 25.03 17.17 7.53
CA LYS A 253 23.78 16.91 6.82
C LYS A 253 23.08 18.20 6.44
N PHE A 254 23.05 18.49 5.14
CA PHE A 254 22.21 19.56 4.59
C PHE A 254 20.75 19.11 4.57
N VAL A 255 19.85 19.97 5.06
CA VAL A 255 18.43 19.69 5.19
C VAL A 255 17.62 20.76 4.45
N VAL A 256 16.65 20.29 3.68
CA VAL A 256 15.50 21.08 3.20
C VAL A 256 14.23 20.31 3.60
N GLY A 257 13.78 19.36 2.77
CA GLY A 257 12.64 18.50 3.09
C GLY A 257 12.97 17.12 3.66
N ASN A 258 14.26 16.75 3.70
CA ASN A 258 14.76 15.45 4.17
C ASN A 258 14.14 14.21 3.45
N THR A 259 13.47 14.40 2.31
CA THR A 259 12.75 13.33 1.58
C THR A 259 13.67 12.25 1.01
N GLY A 260 14.95 12.58 0.78
CA GLY A 260 15.98 11.62 0.35
C GLY A 260 16.17 10.44 1.31
N THR A 261 15.89 10.64 2.61
CA THR A 261 15.93 9.56 3.63
C THR A 261 14.84 8.51 3.46
N GLY A 262 13.81 8.84 2.67
CA GLY A 262 12.82 7.85 2.25
C GLY A 262 13.46 6.76 1.40
N TYR A 263 14.41 7.13 0.53
CA TYR A 263 15.08 6.24 -0.40
C TYR A 263 16.44 5.74 0.15
N TYR A 264 17.33 6.66 0.55
CA TYR A 264 18.62 6.33 1.17
C TYR A 264 18.54 6.57 2.68
N LYS A 265 18.32 5.51 3.47
CA LYS A 265 18.26 5.62 4.93
C LYS A 265 19.60 6.12 5.50
N ASP A 266 19.54 7.07 6.43
CA ASP A 266 20.71 7.46 7.21
C ASP A 266 21.20 6.24 8.02
N GLU A 267 22.48 5.88 7.88
CA GLU A 267 23.06 4.73 8.59
C GLU A 267 23.62 5.13 9.95
N GLU A 268 24.15 6.35 10.01
CA GLU A 268 24.80 6.92 11.18
C GLU A 268 24.16 8.25 11.56
N ARG A 269 24.44 8.66 12.79
CA ARG A 269 24.02 9.96 13.29
C ARG A 269 24.97 11.01 12.74
N PHE A 270 24.44 12.09 12.19
CA PHE A 270 25.26 13.22 11.78
C PHE A 270 25.60 14.11 12.97
N ASP A 271 26.80 14.67 12.98
CA ASP A 271 27.26 15.57 14.03
C ASP A 271 26.54 16.91 13.94
N ARG A 272 26.33 17.41 12.72
CA ARG A 272 25.65 18.69 12.44
C ARG A 272 24.64 18.60 11.31
N TYR A 273 23.48 19.21 11.55
CA TYR A 273 22.38 19.36 10.61
C TYR A 273 22.26 20.85 10.23
N ILE A 274 22.29 21.15 8.94
CA ILE A 274 22.28 22.51 8.41
C ILE A 274 21.03 22.69 7.55
N ASP A 275 20.08 23.48 8.05
CA ASP A 275 18.85 23.82 7.32
C ASP A 275 19.08 25.01 6.39
N ILE A 276 19.22 24.72 5.10
CA ILE A 276 19.50 25.72 4.07
C ILE A 276 18.22 26.33 3.47
N SER A 277 17.04 25.93 3.94
CA SER A 277 15.75 26.39 3.38
C SER A 277 15.45 27.87 3.63
N HIS A 278 16.19 28.49 4.55
CA HIS A 278 16.02 29.89 4.95
C HIS A 278 16.96 30.86 4.24
N ILE A 279 17.87 30.38 3.39
CA ILE A 279 18.79 31.22 2.61
C ILE A 279 18.04 31.79 1.39
N PRO A 280 17.83 33.12 1.29
CA PRO A 280 17.03 33.73 0.22
C PRO A 280 17.51 33.38 -1.19
N GLU A 281 18.83 33.38 -1.42
CA GLU A 281 19.44 33.07 -2.72
C GLU A 281 19.16 31.64 -3.20
N MET A 282 18.96 30.71 -2.25
CA MET A 282 18.68 29.30 -2.54
C MET A 282 17.18 28.99 -2.58
N SER A 283 16.33 29.89 -2.08
CA SER A 283 14.87 29.71 -1.99
C SER A 283 14.10 30.56 -3.00
N MET A 284 14.78 31.32 -3.85
CA MET A 284 14.17 32.19 -4.85
C MET A 284 14.05 31.55 -6.23
N ILE A 285 13.09 32.05 -7.00
CA ILE A 285 12.94 31.78 -8.42
C ILE A 285 13.07 33.13 -9.13
N LYS A 286 13.99 33.25 -10.09
CA LYS A 286 14.15 34.44 -10.94
C LYS A 286 13.85 34.10 -12.37
N LYS A 287 13.26 35.05 -13.09
CA LYS A 287 12.94 34.92 -14.49
C LYS A 287 13.43 36.14 -15.25
N ASP A 288 14.04 35.92 -16.41
CA ASP A 288 14.39 36.95 -17.38
C ASP A 288 14.19 36.42 -18.82
N GLU A 289 14.65 37.18 -19.82
CA GLU A 289 14.57 36.78 -21.24
C GLU A 289 15.48 35.59 -21.58
N LYS A 290 16.51 35.33 -20.77
CA LYS A 290 17.49 34.25 -20.98
C LYS A 290 16.98 32.92 -20.45
N GLY A 291 16.07 32.93 -19.46
CA GLY A 291 15.46 31.72 -18.93
C GLY A 291 14.91 31.87 -17.51
N ILE A 292 14.91 30.75 -16.79
CA ILE A 292 14.46 30.67 -15.40
C ILE A 292 15.60 30.15 -14.51
N GLU A 293 15.88 30.88 -13.43
CA GLU A 293 16.76 30.44 -12.35
C GLU A 293 15.92 29.91 -11.19
N ILE A 294 16.24 28.69 -10.73
CA ILE A 294 15.56 28.05 -9.61
C ILE A 294 16.60 27.75 -8.53
N GLY A 295 16.42 28.33 -7.34
CA GLY A 295 17.27 28.07 -6.19
C GLY A 295 17.23 26.60 -5.74
N ALA A 296 18.33 26.10 -5.17
CA ALA A 296 18.49 24.70 -4.79
C ALA A 296 17.56 24.23 -3.66
N ALA A 297 17.09 25.16 -2.81
CA ALA A 297 16.15 24.89 -1.73
C ALA A 297 14.67 25.03 -2.15
N VAL A 298 14.40 25.48 -3.39
CA VAL A 298 13.04 25.54 -3.95
C VAL A 298 12.44 24.13 -4.00
N THR A 299 11.23 23.99 -3.48
CA THR A 299 10.49 22.72 -3.48
C THR A 299 10.07 22.34 -4.90
N ILE A 300 9.92 21.04 -5.15
CA ILE A 300 9.48 20.55 -6.47
C ILE A 300 8.10 21.12 -6.82
N SER A 301 7.17 21.22 -5.85
CA SER A 301 5.86 21.83 -6.09
C SER A 301 5.97 23.29 -6.53
N ASN A 302 6.79 24.12 -5.86
CA ASN A 302 6.95 25.52 -6.23
C ASN A 302 7.63 25.67 -7.61
N ALA A 303 8.56 24.77 -7.95
CA ALA A 303 9.17 24.73 -9.28
C ALA A 303 8.14 24.37 -10.36
N ILE A 304 7.23 23.41 -10.10
CA ILE A 304 6.12 23.10 -11.01
C ILE A 304 5.22 24.32 -11.22
N ASP A 305 4.78 24.95 -10.14
CA ASP A 305 3.90 26.13 -10.21
C ASP A 305 4.55 27.26 -11.03
N ALA A 306 5.85 27.52 -10.83
CA ALA A 306 6.58 28.52 -11.59
C ALA A 306 6.66 28.19 -13.09
N LEU A 307 6.89 26.93 -13.45
CA LEU A 307 6.91 26.47 -14.83
C LEU A 307 5.52 26.47 -15.49
N GLU A 308 4.43 26.35 -14.72
CA GLU A 308 3.05 26.43 -15.23
C GLU A 308 2.60 27.87 -15.52
N VAL A 309 2.95 28.83 -14.66
CA VAL A 309 2.59 30.26 -14.85
C VAL A 309 3.19 30.84 -16.14
N GLU A 310 4.32 30.30 -16.60
CA GLU A 310 4.97 30.59 -17.89
C GLU A 310 4.21 30.12 -19.15
N SER A 311 3.11 29.38 -18.99
CA SER A 311 2.39 28.70 -20.09
C SER A 311 1.80 29.60 -21.17
N LYS A 312 1.80 30.93 -20.98
CA LYS A 312 1.42 31.87 -22.05
C LYS A 312 2.58 32.20 -23.01
N SER A 313 3.84 31.84 -22.70
CA SER A 313 5.00 32.17 -23.55
C SER A 313 6.06 31.07 -23.79
N SER A 314 6.10 29.92 -23.08
CA SER A 314 7.00 28.80 -23.41
C SER A 314 6.36 27.40 -23.23
N TYR A 315 6.16 26.67 -24.33
CA TYR A 315 5.49 25.35 -24.29
C TYR A 315 6.36 24.25 -23.64
N ILE A 316 7.68 24.41 -23.62
CA ILE A 316 8.64 23.44 -23.05
C ILE A 316 8.46 23.36 -21.54
N PHE A 317 8.40 24.52 -20.86
CA PHE A 317 8.20 24.59 -19.42
C PHE A 317 6.89 23.92 -18.99
N LYS A 318 5.82 24.09 -19.78
CA LYS A 318 4.53 23.39 -19.56
C LYS A 318 4.68 21.87 -19.64
N LYS A 319 5.44 21.34 -20.62
CA LYS A 319 5.71 19.90 -20.75
C LYS A 319 6.57 19.37 -19.61
N MET A 320 7.57 20.14 -19.16
CA MET A 320 8.39 19.81 -18.00
C MET A 320 7.55 19.76 -16.72
N ALA A 321 6.73 20.76 -16.45
CA ALA A 321 5.80 20.79 -15.31
C ALA A 321 4.89 19.55 -15.29
N ALA A 322 4.26 19.23 -16.43
CA ALA A 322 3.40 18.05 -16.57
C ALA A 322 4.15 16.70 -16.39
N HIS A 323 5.46 16.65 -16.63
CA HIS A 323 6.28 15.49 -16.29
C HIS A 323 6.58 15.46 -14.79
N MET A 324 6.98 16.59 -14.22
CA MET A 324 7.33 16.72 -12.81
C MET A 324 6.16 16.41 -11.87
N GLU A 325 4.91 16.63 -12.30
CA GLU A 325 3.71 16.23 -11.55
C GLU A 325 3.60 14.71 -11.31
N ARG A 326 4.28 13.89 -12.12
CA ARG A 326 4.33 12.42 -11.98
C ARG A 326 5.44 11.95 -11.03
N ILE A 327 6.23 12.88 -10.47
CA ILE A 327 7.35 12.58 -9.57
C ILE A 327 6.86 12.50 -8.13
N GLY A 328 7.06 11.35 -7.49
CA GLY A 328 6.59 11.11 -6.12
C GLY A 328 5.08 11.37 -5.99
N ASN A 329 4.64 11.60 -4.76
CA ASN A 329 3.32 12.16 -4.47
C ASN A 329 3.43 13.65 -4.12
N ARG A 330 2.29 14.36 -4.09
CA ARG A 330 2.25 15.81 -3.81
C ARG A 330 2.95 16.17 -2.49
N SER A 331 2.79 15.36 -1.45
CA SER A 331 3.43 15.62 -0.14
C SER A 331 4.95 15.48 -0.17
N ILE A 332 5.48 14.54 -0.98
CA ILE A 332 6.91 14.47 -1.30
C ILE A 332 7.35 15.73 -2.06
N ARG A 333 6.60 16.16 -3.07
CA ARG A 333 6.95 17.36 -3.87
C ARG A 333 6.90 18.66 -3.07
N ASN A 334 5.99 18.76 -2.10
CA ASN A 334 5.84 19.91 -1.21
C ASN A 334 7.05 20.09 -0.27
N SER A 335 7.84 19.05 -0.05
CA SER A 335 9.00 19.09 0.85
C SER A 335 10.33 18.91 0.10
N GLY A 336 10.39 17.99 -0.86
CA GLY A 336 11.60 17.71 -1.64
C GLY A 336 12.01 18.90 -2.49
N SER A 337 13.31 19.20 -2.54
CA SER A 337 13.85 20.32 -3.31
C SER A 337 14.51 19.90 -4.61
N ILE A 338 14.60 20.85 -5.55
CA ILE A 338 15.31 20.65 -6.82
C ILE A 338 16.78 20.31 -6.58
N GLY A 339 17.44 21.05 -5.69
CA GLY A 339 18.85 20.82 -5.36
C GLY A 339 19.10 19.47 -4.70
N GLY A 340 18.24 19.06 -3.76
CA GLY A 340 18.34 17.74 -3.13
C GLY A 340 18.20 16.61 -4.15
N ASN A 341 17.34 16.77 -5.15
CA ASN A 341 17.19 15.79 -6.23
C ASN A 341 18.44 15.67 -7.11
N LEU A 342 19.03 16.81 -7.51
CA LEU A 342 20.26 16.86 -8.32
C LEU A 342 21.47 16.29 -7.56
N VAL A 343 21.63 16.64 -6.29
CA VAL A 343 22.72 16.11 -5.44
C VAL A 343 22.59 14.59 -5.27
N MET A 344 21.37 14.06 -5.11
CA MET A 344 21.17 12.60 -5.06
C MET A 344 21.52 11.92 -6.39
N ALA A 345 21.15 12.53 -7.52
CA ALA A 345 21.48 11.98 -8.86
C ALA A 345 22.99 11.89 -9.05
N GLN A 346 23.72 12.95 -8.69
CA GLN A 346 25.18 13.04 -8.84
C GLN A 346 25.93 12.17 -7.82
N SER A 347 25.61 12.27 -6.53
CA SER A 347 26.40 11.63 -5.47
C SER A 347 25.96 10.20 -5.13
N ARG A 348 24.74 9.77 -5.50
CA ARG A 348 24.17 8.49 -5.04
C ARG A 348 23.51 7.65 -6.13
N LYS A 349 23.73 7.98 -7.41
CA LYS A 349 23.17 7.26 -8.57
C LYS A 349 21.63 7.19 -8.56
N PHE A 350 20.98 8.28 -8.12
CA PHE A 350 19.52 8.31 -8.01
C PHE A 350 18.86 8.39 -9.39
N PRO A 351 17.87 7.52 -9.72
CA PRO A 351 17.15 7.51 -10.99
C PRO A 351 16.18 8.71 -11.10
N SER A 352 16.74 9.88 -11.43
CA SER A 352 16.02 11.16 -11.40
C SER A 352 15.26 11.45 -12.70
N ASP A 353 13.97 11.78 -12.58
CA ASP A 353 13.17 12.38 -13.68
C ASP A 353 13.59 13.85 -13.93
N ILE A 354 13.89 14.62 -12.87
CA ILE A 354 14.26 16.05 -12.96
C ILE A 354 15.58 16.24 -13.70
N THR A 355 16.58 15.42 -13.37
CA THR A 355 17.92 15.49 -14.00
C THR A 355 17.82 15.22 -15.50
N THR A 356 17.04 14.21 -15.90
CA THR A 356 16.83 13.89 -17.32
C THR A 356 16.16 15.04 -18.07
N LEU A 357 15.14 15.68 -17.48
CA LEU A 357 14.47 16.84 -18.08
C LEU A 357 15.43 18.02 -18.25
N LEU A 358 16.24 18.32 -17.24
CA LEU A 358 17.18 19.44 -17.25
C LEU A 358 18.34 19.23 -18.24
N LEU A 359 18.81 17.98 -18.41
CA LEU A 359 19.83 17.65 -19.42
C LEU A 359 19.31 17.84 -20.86
N ALA A 360 18.03 17.56 -21.10
CA ALA A 360 17.42 17.68 -22.41
C ALA A 360 17.29 19.14 -22.89
N VAL A 361 17.32 20.09 -21.96
CA VAL A 361 17.21 21.53 -22.24
C VAL A 361 18.53 22.27 -22.00
N ASP A 362 19.64 21.54 -21.85
CA ASP A 362 20.99 22.10 -21.68
C ASP A 362 21.14 23.03 -20.47
N ALA A 363 20.52 22.65 -19.34
CA ALA A 363 20.57 23.44 -18.12
C ALA A 363 21.99 23.54 -17.53
N SER A 364 22.24 24.63 -16.79
CA SER A 364 23.50 24.86 -16.05
C SER A 364 23.24 24.92 -14.55
N VAL A 365 24.26 24.63 -13.74
CA VAL A 365 24.17 24.71 -12.28
C VAL A 365 25.25 25.62 -11.71
N TYR A 366 24.91 26.31 -10.62
CA TYR A 366 25.83 27.14 -9.85
C TYR A 366 26.16 26.48 -8.54
N MET A 367 27.44 26.31 -8.26
CA MET A 367 27.93 25.71 -7.02
C MET A 367 28.86 26.66 -6.29
N LEU A 368 28.83 26.57 -4.96
CA LEU A 368 29.82 27.15 -4.10
C LEU A 368 30.97 26.15 -3.92
N ASN A 369 32.19 26.58 -4.26
CA ASN A 369 33.43 25.84 -4.09
C ASN A 369 34.42 26.71 -3.29
N GLY A 370 34.53 26.45 -1.99
CA GLY A 370 35.15 27.38 -1.06
C GLY A 370 34.38 28.70 -1.02
N ARG A 371 35.05 29.83 -1.29
CA ARG A 371 34.42 31.17 -1.37
C ARG A 371 34.05 31.58 -2.80
N LYS A 372 34.30 30.75 -3.81
CA LYS A 372 34.03 31.06 -5.21
C LYS A 372 32.75 30.38 -5.67
N THR A 373 31.95 31.11 -6.42
CA THR A 373 30.81 30.55 -7.15
C THR A 373 31.27 30.13 -8.54
N GLU A 374 30.98 28.90 -8.92
CA GLU A 374 31.34 28.30 -10.19
C GLU A 374 30.07 27.93 -10.96
N LYS A 375 30.02 28.23 -12.27
CA LYS A 375 28.96 27.80 -13.19
C LYS A 375 29.51 26.66 -14.05
N VAL A 376 28.81 25.54 -14.07
CA VAL A 376 29.11 24.39 -14.93
C VAL A 376 27.83 23.94 -15.64
N THR A 377 27.98 23.25 -16.76
CA THR A 377 26.84 22.57 -17.41
C THR A 377 26.33 21.44 -16.51
N LEU A 378 25.06 21.06 -16.65
CA LEU A 378 24.53 19.93 -15.88
C LEU A 378 25.24 18.61 -16.23
N GLN A 379 25.72 18.46 -17.46
CA GLN A 379 26.50 17.27 -17.85
C GLN A 379 27.82 17.20 -17.08
N GLU A 380 28.62 18.28 -17.10
CA GLU A 380 29.87 18.35 -16.34
C GLU A 380 29.62 18.10 -14.85
N PHE A 381 28.55 18.69 -14.28
CA PHE A 381 28.16 18.48 -12.89
C PHE A 381 27.98 17.00 -12.52
N LEU A 382 27.34 16.21 -13.39
CA LEU A 382 27.09 14.79 -13.13
C LEU A 382 28.38 13.95 -13.20
N GLU A 383 29.38 14.40 -13.96
CA GLU A 383 30.68 13.75 -14.12
C GLU A 383 31.69 14.14 -13.02
N LEU A 384 31.42 15.21 -12.25
CA LEU A 384 32.26 15.60 -11.12
C LEU A 384 32.30 14.53 -10.02
N SER A 385 33.38 14.52 -9.22
CA SER A 385 33.43 13.75 -7.99
C SER A 385 32.29 14.13 -7.03
N PRO A 386 31.79 13.20 -6.20
CA PRO A 386 30.65 13.44 -5.30
C PRO A 386 30.79 14.72 -4.47
N ILE A 387 29.78 15.59 -4.58
CA ILE A 387 29.80 16.93 -3.97
C ILE A 387 29.74 16.86 -2.44
N LEU A 388 29.11 15.82 -1.90
CA LEU A 388 29.00 15.58 -0.46
C LEU A 388 30.37 15.41 0.22
N ASP A 389 31.39 14.97 -0.52
CA ASP A 389 32.72 14.68 0.02
C ASP A 389 33.69 15.87 -0.09
N SER A 390 33.29 16.97 -0.76
CA SER A 390 34.19 18.07 -1.16
C SER A 390 33.84 19.45 -0.57
N LYS A 391 32.97 19.52 0.46
CA LYS A 391 32.44 20.78 1.03
C LYS A 391 31.86 21.74 -0.03
N ARG A 392 31.38 21.22 -1.16
CA ARG A 392 30.72 21.99 -2.22
C ARG A 392 29.22 22.08 -1.94
N VAL A 393 28.59 23.20 -2.28
CA VAL A 393 27.14 23.39 -2.09
C VAL A 393 26.50 23.83 -3.40
N LEU A 394 25.47 23.10 -3.85
CA LEU A 394 24.66 23.51 -4.99
C LEU A 394 23.77 24.69 -4.59
N LEU A 395 23.87 25.82 -5.31
CA LEU A 395 23.15 27.06 -5.01
C LEU A 395 21.86 27.20 -5.81
N LYS A 396 21.93 27.01 -7.12
CA LYS A 396 20.79 27.17 -8.06
C LYS A 396 21.03 26.41 -9.37
N VAL A 397 19.94 26.18 -10.10
CA VAL A 397 19.93 25.72 -11.49
C VAL A 397 19.40 26.83 -12.40
N GLU A 398 19.97 26.98 -13.58
CA GLU A 398 19.55 27.89 -14.64
C GLU A 398 19.07 27.07 -15.82
N ILE A 399 17.81 27.26 -16.20
CA ILE A 399 17.17 26.59 -17.33
C ILE A 399 17.05 27.63 -18.45
N PRO A 400 17.72 27.44 -19.59
CA PRO A 400 17.68 28.41 -20.67
C PRO A 400 16.31 28.44 -21.35
N SER A 401 15.94 29.61 -21.86
CA SER A 401 14.79 29.78 -22.74
C SER A 401 15.16 29.30 -24.15
N TRP A 402 14.32 28.46 -24.74
CA TRP A 402 14.48 27.99 -26.11
C TRP A 402 13.41 28.63 -27.00
N THR A 403 13.84 29.32 -28.04
CA THR A 403 12.98 29.88 -29.08
C THR A 403 13.36 29.29 -30.43
N ALA A 404 12.38 29.13 -31.32
CA ALA A 404 12.67 28.79 -32.70
C ALA A 404 13.45 29.96 -33.36
N PRO A 405 14.47 29.69 -34.18
CA PRO A 405 15.09 30.71 -35.02
C PRO A 405 14.03 31.43 -35.86
N SER A 406 14.20 32.73 -36.10
CA SER A 406 13.27 33.56 -36.88
C SER A 406 13.31 33.18 -38.37
N GLY A 407 12.57 32.14 -38.75
CA GLY A 407 12.36 31.69 -40.12
C GLY A 407 11.06 30.90 -40.24
N ASP A 408 10.33 31.07 -41.35
CA ASP A 408 8.98 30.48 -41.54
C ASP A 408 8.97 28.94 -41.60
N ASP A 409 10.13 28.30 -41.76
CA ASP A 409 10.26 26.84 -41.99
C ASP A 409 10.92 26.05 -40.84
N THR A 410 11.25 26.69 -39.71
CA THR A 410 11.94 26.04 -38.57
C THR A 410 11.00 25.81 -37.39
N GLU A 411 10.99 24.58 -36.85
CA GLU A 411 10.11 24.14 -35.77
C GLU A 411 10.94 23.66 -34.56
N LEU A 412 10.59 24.14 -33.36
CA LEU A 412 11.18 23.70 -32.09
C LEU A 412 10.27 22.63 -31.47
N LEU A 413 10.84 21.46 -31.18
CA LEU A 413 10.15 20.28 -30.64
C LEU A 413 10.69 19.90 -29.27
N PHE A 414 9.80 19.54 -28.34
CA PHE A 414 10.17 19.01 -27.03
C PHE A 414 9.15 17.98 -26.54
N GLU A 415 9.64 16.80 -26.16
CA GLU A 415 8.82 15.78 -25.51
C GLU A 415 9.57 15.08 -24.39
N SER A 416 8.79 14.51 -23.46
CA SER A 416 9.34 13.71 -22.37
C SER A 416 8.55 12.41 -22.20
N TYR A 417 9.29 11.38 -21.83
CA TYR A 417 8.85 9.99 -21.79
C TYR A 417 9.17 9.37 -20.44
N ARG A 418 8.27 8.51 -19.96
CA ARG A 418 8.40 7.85 -18.68
C ARG A 418 7.67 6.51 -18.71
N ALA A 419 8.43 5.42 -18.61
CA ALA A 419 7.91 4.09 -18.39
C ALA A 419 8.15 3.72 -16.93
N ALA A 420 7.09 3.41 -16.20
CA ALA A 420 7.15 3.06 -14.78
C ALA A 420 6.11 1.98 -14.46
N PRO A 421 6.26 1.23 -13.35
CA PRO A 421 5.25 0.28 -12.89
C PRO A 421 3.88 0.92 -12.64
N CYS A 422 3.84 2.23 -12.34
CA CYS A 422 2.62 3.02 -12.20
C CYS A 422 2.71 4.28 -13.06
N SER A 423 1.75 4.46 -13.97
CA SER A 423 1.72 5.56 -14.94
C SER A 423 1.35 6.92 -14.35
N ILE A 424 0.64 6.93 -13.21
CA ILE A 424 0.10 8.16 -12.58
C ILE A 424 1.15 8.80 -11.61
N GLY A 425 2.24 8.11 -11.29
CA GLY A 425 3.33 8.62 -10.45
C GLY A 425 3.64 7.72 -9.25
N ASN A 426 4.30 8.27 -8.23
CA ASN A 426 4.64 7.60 -6.96
C ASN A 426 5.35 6.22 -7.10
N ALA A 427 6.07 6.01 -8.20
CA ALA A 427 6.89 4.85 -8.49
C ALA A 427 8.13 5.28 -9.27
N LEU A 428 9.27 4.63 -9.08
CA LEU A 428 10.45 4.91 -9.89
C LEU A 428 10.28 4.38 -11.33
N PRO A 429 10.83 5.09 -12.34
CA PRO A 429 10.75 4.65 -13.72
C PRO A 429 11.69 3.47 -14.03
N TYR A 430 11.28 2.59 -14.95
CA TYR A 430 12.16 1.67 -15.65
C TYR A 430 13.08 2.41 -16.62
N LEU A 431 12.57 3.45 -17.27
CA LEU A 431 13.31 4.35 -18.14
C LEU A 431 12.58 5.70 -18.18
N ASN A 432 13.35 6.79 -18.13
CA ASN A 432 12.84 8.11 -18.47
C ASN A 432 13.70 8.73 -19.58
N ALA A 433 13.10 9.61 -20.37
CA ALA A 433 13.80 10.31 -21.44
C ALA A 433 13.16 11.69 -21.68
N ALA A 434 13.95 12.61 -22.21
CA ALA A 434 13.46 13.91 -22.64
C ALA A 434 14.28 14.37 -23.84
N PHE A 435 13.59 14.81 -24.89
CA PHE A 435 14.17 15.12 -26.18
C PHE A 435 13.79 16.52 -26.60
N LEU A 436 14.77 17.28 -27.07
CA LEU A 436 14.60 18.58 -27.71
C LEU A 436 15.16 18.49 -29.13
N ALA A 437 14.46 19.04 -30.12
CA ALA A 437 15.00 19.15 -31.46
C ALA A 437 14.56 20.46 -32.13
N ILE A 438 15.44 21.00 -32.96
CA ILE A 438 15.13 22.06 -33.91
C ILE A 438 15.19 21.40 -35.28
N VAL A 439 14.10 21.53 -36.04
CA VAL A 439 13.98 20.90 -37.36
C VAL A 439 13.55 21.93 -38.39
N SER A 440 14.06 21.80 -39.62
CA SER A 440 13.71 22.68 -40.73
C SER A 440 13.05 21.89 -41.85
N ARG A 441 12.03 22.50 -42.46
CA ARG A 441 11.31 21.95 -43.59
C ARG A 441 11.99 22.37 -44.89
N GLN A 442 12.10 21.43 -45.84
CA GLN A 442 12.55 21.79 -47.19
C GLN A 442 11.36 22.31 -48.02
N GLU A 443 11.67 23.12 -49.03
CA GLU A 443 10.72 23.77 -49.93
C GLU A 443 9.64 22.81 -50.51
N PRO A 444 8.49 23.35 -50.98
CA PRO A 444 7.32 22.55 -51.43
C PRO A 444 7.61 21.44 -52.46
N SER A 445 8.73 21.53 -53.17
CA SER A 445 9.18 20.55 -54.17
C SER A 445 9.88 19.31 -53.59
N ARG A 446 10.35 19.35 -52.32
CA ARG A 446 10.99 18.23 -51.60
C ARG A 446 10.30 18.00 -50.25
N LYS A 447 9.44 16.99 -50.15
CA LYS A 447 8.85 16.56 -48.88
C LYS A 447 9.94 15.96 -47.97
N GLY A 448 10.36 16.69 -46.94
CA GLY A 448 11.25 16.13 -45.91
C GLY A 448 11.63 17.11 -44.81
N VAL A 449 11.93 16.56 -43.63
CA VAL A 449 12.28 17.29 -42.41
C VAL A 449 13.76 17.05 -42.12
N THR A 450 14.54 18.12 -42.00
CA THR A 450 15.97 18.05 -41.63
C THR A 450 16.12 18.33 -40.14
N VAL A 451 17.00 17.60 -39.44
CA VAL A 451 17.29 17.87 -38.03
C VAL A 451 18.44 18.87 -37.93
N ASP A 452 18.16 20.11 -37.53
CA ASP A 452 19.18 21.15 -37.41
C ASP A 452 19.98 21.03 -36.11
N LYS A 453 19.29 20.61 -35.05
CA LYS A 453 19.88 20.35 -33.73
C LYS A 453 19.00 19.37 -32.98
N CYS A 454 19.58 18.45 -32.22
CA CYS A 454 18.82 17.65 -31.26
C CYS A 454 19.61 17.38 -29.99
N LEU A 455 18.88 17.24 -28.88
CA LEU A 455 19.36 16.95 -27.54
C LEU A 455 18.55 15.78 -27.03
N LEU A 456 19.17 14.63 -26.83
CA LEU A 456 18.52 13.36 -26.54
C LEU A 456 18.97 12.84 -25.16
N ALA A 457 18.24 13.19 -24.11
CA ALA A 457 18.57 12.78 -22.75
C ALA A 457 17.84 11.49 -22.34
N PHE A 458 18.56 10.58 -21.71
CA PHE A 458 18.06 9.32 -21.16
C PHE A 458 18.50 9.16 -19.70
N GLY A 459 17.61 8.66 -18.85
CA GLY A 459 17.93 8.35 -17.46
C GLY A 459 17.22 7.10 -16.97
N SER A 460 17.60 6.66 -15.77
CA SER A 460 17.05 5.46 -15.13
C SER A 460 17.20 4.16 -15.93
N TYR A 461 18.08 4.08 -16.93
CA TYR A 461 18.30 2.87 -17.73
C TYR A 461 19.18 1.81 -17.02
N GLY A 462 19.64 2.09 -15.80
CA GLY A 462 20.59 1.23 -15.06
C GLY A 462 22.06 1.66 -15.17
N GLY A 463 22.31 2.87 -15.67
CA GLY A 463 23.61 3.55 -15.56
C GLY A 463 23.73 4.39 -14.28
N ASP A 464 24.88 5.06 -14.12
CA ASP A 464 25.21 5.82 -12.92
C ASP A 464 24.39 7.10 -12.76
N HIS A 465 24.16 7.83 -13.85
CA HIS A 465 23.31 9.02 -13.91
C HIS A 465 22.66 9.14 -15.29
N SER A 466 21.80 10.15 -15.45
CA SER A 466 21.22 10.49 -16.76
C SER A 466 22.32 10.98 -17.71
N ILE A 467 22.20 10.64 -19.00
CA ILE A 467 23.20 10.97 -20.03
C ILE A 467 22.53 11.55 -21.27
N ARG A 468 23.35 12.20 -22.11
CA ARG A 468 22.99 12.62 -23.47
C ARG A 468 23.52 11.60 -24.48
N ALA A 469 22.72 11.23 -25.46
CA ALA A 469 23.15 10.31 -26.52
C ALA A 469 23.91 11.08 -27.62
N ILE A 470 25.04 11.69 -27.25
CA ILE A 470 25.80 12.66 -28.08
C ILE A 470 26.17 12.07 -29.45
N GLU A 471 26.56 10.79 -29.52
CA GLU A 471 26.88 10.14 -30.79
C GLU A 471 25.67 10.07 -31.74
N VAL A 472 24.47 9.83 -31.19
CA VAL A 472 23.21 9.81 -31.96
C VAL A 472 22.81 11.23 -32.36
N GLU A 473 22.99 12.20 -31.47
CA GLU A 473 22.73 13.62 -31.73
C GLU A 473 23.58 14.14 -32.89
N ASN A 474 24.88 13.87 -32.85
CA ASN A 474 25.83 14.24 -33.90
C ASN A 474 25.51 13.54 -35.22
N PHE A 475 25.09 12.27 -35.17
CA PHE A 475 24.69 11.52 -36.35
C PHE A 475 23.43 12.07 -37.02
N LEU A 476 22.42 12.48 -36.24
CA LEU A 476 21.15 12.99 -36.76
C LEU A 476 21.25 14.44 -37.25
N THR A 477 22.12 15.24 -36.64
CA THR A 477 22.29 16.66 -36.98
C THR A 477 22.71 16.84 -38.45
N GLY A 478 21.99 17.68 -39.18
CA GLY A 478 22.16 17.94 -40.61
C GLY A 478 21.55 16.88 -41.54
N LYS A 479 20.95 15.80 -41.02
CA LYS A 479 20.36 14.74 -41.86
C LYS A 479 18.89 15.00 -42.15
N LEU A 480 18.49 14.60 -43.36
CA LEU A 480 17.10 14.45 -43.75
C LEU A 480 16.52 13.20 -43.08
N LEU A 481 15.44 13.35 -42.31
CA LEU A 481 14.80 12.23 -41.62
C LEU A 481 14.20 11.24 -42.62
N SER A 482 14.57 9.97 -42.46
CA SER A 482 14.01 8.84 -43.17
C SER A 482 14.02 7.60 -42.25
N TYR A 483 13.26 6.56 -42.62
CA TYR A 483 13.28 5.31 -41.86
C TYR A 483 14.66 4.65 -41.83
N SER A 484 15.47 4.77 -42.88
CA SER A 484 16.84 4.22 -42.90
C SER A 484 17.75 4.98 -41.93
N VAL A 485 17.69 6.32 -41.93
CA VAL A 485 18.45 7.15 -41.00
C VAL A 485 18.05 6.86 -39.55
N LEU A 486 16.75 6.74 -39.28
CA LEU A 486 16.26 6.41 -37.94
C LEU A 486 16.68 5.00 -37.50
N TYR A 487 16.70 4.03 -38.41
CA TYR A 487 17.16 2.67 -38.13
C TYR A 487 18.65 2.62 -37.75
N GLU A 488 19.51 3.36 -38.47
CA GLU A 488 20.92 3.52 -38.11
C GLU A 488 21.10 4.20 -36.75
N ALA A 489 20.34 5.27 -36.47
CA ALA A 489 20.35 5.95 -35.18
C ALA A 489 19.94 5.00 -34.03
N VAL A 490 18.97 4.11 -34.26
CA VAL A 490 18.59 3.05 -33.32
C VAL A 490 19.73 2.07 -33.07
N GLY A 491 20.49 1.71 -34.11
CA GLY A 491 21.68 0.88 -33.98
C GLY A 491 22.72 1.50 -33.04
N LEU A 492 23.04 2.78 -33.23
CA LEU A 492 23.93 3.54 -32.36
C LEU A 492 23.40 3.62 -30.93
N LEU A 493 22.12 3.95 -30.75
CA LEU A 493 21.50 4.09 -29.44
C LEU A 493 21.57 2.80 -28.61
N ARG A 494 21.44 1.63 -29.24
CA ARG A 494 21.58 0.33 -28.56
C ARG A 494 22.98 0.07 -28.00
N GLY A 495 24.01 0.68 -28.59
CA GLY A 495 25.38 0.64 -28.07
C GLY A 495 25.61 1.56 -26.87
N ILE A 496 24.83 2.64 -26.76
CA ILE A 496 24.97 3.66 -25.71
C ILE A 496 24.15 3.28 -24.47
N ILE A 497 22.89 2.86 -24.66
CA ILE A 497 21.98 2.52 -23.55
C ILE A 497 22.22 1.06 -23.13
N VAL A 498 23.20 0.88 -22.25
CA VAL A 498 23.59 -0.44 -21.71
C VAL A 498 23.28 -0.48 -20.21
N PRO A 499 22.18 -1.13 -19.79
CA PRO A 499 21.87 -1.34 -18.37
C PRO A 499 22.99 -2.12 -17.67
N GLY A 500 23.33 -1.73 -16.44
CA GLY A 500 24.29 -2.47 -15.61
C GLY A 500 23.86 -3.90 -15.31
N LYS A 501 24.82 -4.78 -15.03
CA LYS A 501 24.63 -6.25 -14.88
C LYS A 501 23.52 -6.65 -13.91
N ASP A 502 23.34 -5.90 -12.83
CA ASP A 502 22.34 -6.17 -11.78
C ASP A 502 21.01 -5.42 -11.98
N THR A 503 20.83 -4.77 -13.12
CA THR A 503 19.61 -3.99 -13.43
C THR A 503 18.47 -4.92 -13.85
N SER A 504 17.33 -4.81 -13.18
CA SER A 504 16.11 -5.54 -13.56
C SER A 504 15.57 -5.08 -14.92
N HIS A 505 15.04 -6.02 -15.70
CA HIS A 505 14.40 -5.77 -17.00
C HIS A 505 15.31 -5.08 -18.05
N SER A 506 16.58 -5.47 -18.13
CA SER A 506 17.57 -4.86 -19.03
C SER A 506 17.10 -4.74 -20.49
N GLU A 507 16.61 -5.83 -21.09
CA GLU A 507 16.13 -5.83 -22.48
C GLU A 507 14.89 -4.94 -22.68
N TYR A 508 13.98 -4.90 -21.71
CA TYR A 508 12.83 -4.00 -21.76
C TYR A 508 13.26 -2.54 -21.73
N ARG A 509 14.25 -2.17 -20.90
CA ARG A 509 14.79 -0.80 -20.85
C ARG A 509 15.45 -0.39 -22.17
N LYS A 510 16.21 -1.28 -22.81
CA LYS A 510 16.77 -1.05 -24.15
C LYS A 510 15.66 -0.85 -25.19
N SER A 511 14.64 -1.70 -25.16
CA SER A 511 13.49 -1.61 -26.06
C SER A 511 12.73 -0.29 -25.89
N LEU A 512 12.55 0.18 -24.65
CA LEU A 512 11.90 1.45 -24.35
C LEU A 512 12.69 2.64 -24.92
N ALA A 513 14.02 2.64 -24.81
CA ALA A 513 14.85 3.72 -25.34
C ALA A 513 14.67 3.88 -26.85
N VAL A 514 14.65 2.75 -27.57
CA VAL A 514 14.37 2.69 -29.01
C VAL A 514 12.94 3.15 -29.31
N GLY A 515 11.95 2.66 -28.55
CA GLY A 515 10.55 3.04 -28.71
C GLY A 515 10.31 4.54 -28.53
N PHE A 516 10.96 5.17 -27.55
CA PHE A 516 10.87 6.61 -27.33
C PHE A 516 11.50 7.41 -28.48
N LEU A 517 12.67 7.01 -28.98
CA LEU A 517 13.30 7.67 -30.12
C LEU A 517 12.40 7.58 -31.37
N PHE A 518 11.80 6.42 -31.60
CA PHE A 518 10.88 6.20 -32.70
C PHE A 518 9.59 7.03 -32.57
N ASP A 519 8.99 7.09 -31.39
CA ASP A 519 7.81 7.94 -31.14
C ASP A 519 8.10 9.43 -31.35
N PHE A 520 9.34 9.88 -31.11
CA PHE A 520 9.74 11.26 -31.29
C PHE A 520 9.91 11.66 -32.76
N PHE A 521 10.68 10.89 -33.54
CA PHE A 521 11.00 11.23 -34.94
C PHE A 521 10.08 10.57 -35.99
N GLY A 522 9.47 9.43 -35.69
CA GLY A 522 8.59 8.69 -36.61
C GLY A 522 7.46 9.54 -37.22
N PRO A 523 6.68 10.29 -36.42
CA PRO A 523 5.62 11.15 -36.94
C PRO A 523 6.11 12.21 -37.94
N LEU A 524 7.35 12.69 -37.80
CA LEU A 524 7.95 13.66 -38.71
C LEU A 524 8.28 13.04 -40.07
N ILE A 525 8.64 11.75 -40.10
CA ILE A 525 8.87 11.00 -41.34
C ILE A 525 7.56 10.72 -42.06
N GLU A 526 6.51 10.34 -41.33
CA GLU A 526 5.21 9.97 -41.92
C GLU A 526 4.42 11.18 -42.42
N ASN A 527 4.33 12.23 -41.62
CA ASN A 527 3.39 13.33 -41.83
C ASN A 527 4.08 14.67 -42.13
N GLY A 528 5.42 14.75 -42.06
CA GLY A 528 6.20 15.99 -42.24
C GLY A 528 6.01 17.02 -41.11
N HIS A 529 5.18 16.70 -40.11
CA HIS A 529 4.92 17.48 -38.93
C HIS A 529 4.45 16.56 -37.81
N ARG A 530 4.63 16.99 -36.56
CA ARG A 530 4.03 16.29 -35.45
C ARG A 530 2.62 16.84 -35.28
N ASN A 531 1.60 16.00 -35.46
CA ASN A 531 0.26 16.36 -35.00
C ASN A 531 0.35 16.64 -33.49
N SER A 532 0.15 17.90 -33.11
CA SER A 532 0.11 18.38 -31.72
C SER A 532 -1.02 17.73 -30.89
N HIS A 533 -1.78 16.81 -31.49
CA HIS A 533 -2.91 16.07 -30.96
C HIS A 533 -2.66 14.60 -30.61
N VAL A 534 -1.41 14.14 -30.47
CA VAL A 534 -1.17 12.86 -29.78
C VAL A 534 -1.26 13.11 -28.27
N ASP A 535 -2.51 13.18 -27.77
CA ASP A 535 -2.93 13.22 -26.37
C ASP A 535 -1.81 13.67 -25.40
N THR A 536 -1.58 14.98 -25.28
CA THR A 536 -1.19 15.53 -23.97
C THR A 536 -2.21 14.96 -23.02
N ALA A 537 -1.79 14.02 -22.19
CA ALA A 537 -2.65 13.19 -21.37
C ALA A 537 -3.76 14.05 -20.74
N LYS A 538 -4.95 14.11 -21.35
CA LYS A 538 -6.16 14.36 -20.60
C LYS A 538 -6.08 13.28 -19.54
N SER A 539 -5.87 13.69 -18.29
CA SER A 539 -5.83 12.76 -17.17
C SER A 539 -7.11 11.97 -17.29
N LEU A 540 -7.00 10.70 -17.73
CA LEU A 540 -8.15 9.82 -17.74
C LEU A 540 -8.69 9.88 -16.31
N PRO A 541 -9.98 10.23 -16.12
CA PRO A 541 -10.53 10.27 -14.78
C PRO A 541 -10.26 8.92 -14.13
N VAL A 542 -9.80 8.95 -12.88
CA VAL A 542 -9.42 7.75 -12.12
C VAL A 542 -10.61 6.77 -12.08
N LEU A 543 -11.85 7.30 -12.07
CA LEU A 543 -13.09 6.53 -12.17
C LEU A 543 -14.15 7.33 -12.95
N SER A 544 -14.85 6.71 -13.90
CA SER A 544 -15.89 7.37 -14.71
C SER A 544 -17.30 7.22 -14.14
N SER A 545 -17.75 6.00 -13.84
CA SER A 545 -19.11 5.74 -13.34
C SER A 545 -19.19 4.41 -12.58
N SER A 546 -20.24 4.23 -11.77
CA SER A 546 -20.47 3.00 -11.01
C SER A 546 -21.96 2.69 -10.91
N GLN A 547 -22.33 1.44 -11.15
CA GLN A 547 -23.63 0.90 -10.79
C GLN A 547 -23.46 -0.28 -9.82
N GLN A 548 -24.15 -0.21 -8.68
CA GLN A 548 -24.28 -1.31 -7.72
C GLN A 548 -25.76 -1.56 -7.46
N VAL A 549 -26.17 -2.83 -7.42
CA VAL A 549 -27.56 -3.25 -7.18
C VAL A 549 -27.53 -4.15 -5.95
N LEU A 550 -28.38 -3.85 -4.97
CA LEU A 550 -28.61 -4.70 -3.80
C LEU A 550 -30.01 -5.32 -3.92
N GLU A 551 -30.12 -6.60 -3.58
CA GLU A 551 -31.38 -7.33 -3.58
C GLU A 551 -31.67 -7.87 -2.16
N SER A 552 -32.88 -7.60 -1.68
CA SER A 552 -33.50 -8.00 -0.39
C SER A 552 -33.48 -6.99 0.77
N ASN A 553 -34.67 -6.76 1.34
CA ASN A 553 -34.95 -6.03 2.59
C ASN A 553 -35.69 -6.92 3.61
N GLU A 554 -35.62 -8.25 3.46
CA GLU A 554 -36.47 -9.19 4.21
C GLU A 554 -36.10 -9.30 5.70
N PHE A 555 -34.82 -9.10 6.05
CA PHE A 555 -34.28 -9.40 7.38
C PHE A 555 -33.76 -8.15 8.12
N GLN A 556 -34.49 -7.03 8.11
CA GLN A 556 -33.98 -5.76 8.65
C GLN A 556 -33.46 -5.87 10.11
N PRO A 557 -32.30 -5.26 10.43
CA PRO A 557 -31.45 -4.42 9.55
C PRO A 557 -30.43 -5.21 8.71
N VAL A 558 -30.46 -6.55 8.68
CA VAL A 558 -29.59 -7.36 7.82
C VAL A 558 -29.93 -7.10 6.34
N GLY A 559 -28.89 -6.89 5.53
CA GLY A 559 -29.01 -6.50 4.11
C GLY A 559 -28.93 -4.99 3.88
N GLU A 560 -29.10 -4.16 4.92
CA GLU A 560 -29.02 -2.71 4.78
C GLU A 560 -27.58 -2.20 4.67
N ALA A 561 -27.42 -1.12 3.88
CA ALA A 561 -26.19 -0.40 3.62
C ALA A 561 -25.72 0.48 4.79
N ILE A 562 -25.61 -0.07 6.00
CA ILE A 562 -25.30 0.73 7.17
C ILE A 562 -23.83 1.18 7.21
N ILE A 563 -23.57 2.30 7.88
CA ILE A 563 -22.21 2.80 8.11
C ILE A 563 -21.43 1.76 8.91
N LYS A 564 -20.22 1.43 8.46
CA LYS A 564 -19.35 0.50 9.17
C LYS A 564 -19.04 1.01 10.58
N VAL A 565 -19.18 0.12 11.58
CA VAL A 565 -18.86 0.43 12.97
C VAL A 565 -17.44 0.98 13.10
N GLY A 566 -17.34 2.17 13.69
CA GLY A 566 -16.07 2.86 13.92
C GLY A 566 -15.47 3.54 12.69
N ALA A 567 -16.14 3.61 11.54
CA ALA A 567 -15.59 4.26 10.34
C ALA A 567 -15.26 5.75 10.55
N ALA A 568 -16.10 6.49 11.28
CA ALA A 568 -15.80 7.89 11.64
C ALA A 568 -14.58 8.00 12.58
N LEU A 569 -14.42 7.07 13.53
CA LEU A 569 -13.24 7.00 14.40
C LEU A 569 -11.97 6.67 13.61
N GLN A 570 -12.08 5.82 12.58
CA GLN A 570 -10.98 5.53 11.68
C GLN A 570 -10.60 6.77 10.87
N ALA A 571 -11.57 7.55 10.41
CA ALA A 571 -11.33 8.78 9.65
C ALA A 571 -10.71 9.89 10.53
N SER A 572 -11.23 10.12 11.75
CA SER A 572 -10.66 11.09 12.69
C SER A 572 -9.30 10.66 13.22
N GLY A 573 -9.03 9.35 13.30
CA GLY A 573 -7.80 8.79 13.84
C GLY A 573 -7.91 8.30 15.29
N GLU A 574 -9.09 8.42 15.90
CA GLU A 574 -9.41 7.91 17.26
C GLU A 574 -9.49 6.38 17.33
N ALA A 575 -9.54 5.68 16.20
CA ALA A 575 -9.41 4.23 16.16
C ALA A 575 -8.00 3.79 16.58
N VAL A 576 -7.90 3.22 17.79
CA VAL A 576 -6.65 2.69 18.39
C VAL A 576 -6.21 1.37 17.73
N PHE A 577 -5.01 1.34 17.16
CA PHE A 577 -4.27 0.14 16.76
C PHE A 577 -3.20 -0.20 17.81
N VAL A 578 -2.48 -1.32 17.67
CA VAL A 578 -1.58 -1.80 18.74
C VAL A 578 -0.48 -0.79 19.08
N ASP A 579 0.16 -0.18 18.08
CA ASP A 579 1.20 0.84 18.33
C ASP A 579 0.63 2.17 18.86
N ASP A 580 -0.70 2.38 18.79
CA ASP A 580 -1.35 3.57 19.35
C ASP A 580 -1.60 3.43 20.87
N ILE A 581 -1.46 2.22 21.42
CA ILE A 581 -1.67 1.96 22.85
C ILE A 581 -0.60 2.74 23.64
N PRO A 582 -1.01 3.61 24.59
CA PRO A 582 -0.06 4.32 25.44
C PRO A 582 0.83 3.35 26.21
N THR A 583 2.12 3.65 26.26
CA THR A 583 3.12 2.85 26.98
C THR A 583 3.67 3.63 28.16
N LEU A 584 4.09 2.91 29.21
CA LEU A 584 4.78 3.50 30.35
C LEU A 584 6.15 4.05 29.95
N PRO A 585 6.72 5.04 30.66
CA PRO A 585 8.02 5.63 30.34
C PRO A 585 9.19 4.63 30.29
N ASP A 586 9.08 3.50 30.99
CA ASP A 586 10.07 2.44 31.05
C ASP A 586 9.87 1.34 29.99
N CYS A 587 8.91 1.49 29.07
CA CYS A 587 8.70 0.55 27.98
C CYS A 587 9.91 0.47 27.06
N LEU A 588 10.39 -0.74 26.80
CA LEU A 588 11.46 -1.04 25.86
C LEU A 588 10.91 -1.37 24.47
N HIS A 589 11.81 -1.44 23.50
CA HIS A 589 11.50 -1.64 22.10
C HIS A 589 12.33 -2.73 21.44
N GLY A 590 11.70 -3.55 20.59
CA GLY A 590 12.34 -4.69 19.94
C GLY A 590 12.53 -4.54 18.41
N ALA A 591 13.64 -5.05 17.89
CA ALA A 591 13.88 -5.21 16.45
C ALA A 591 14.62 -6.52 16.16
N PHE A 592 14.22 -7.24 15.09
CA PHE A 592 14.86 -8.50 14.73
C PHE A 592 16.20 -8.27 14.02
N ILE A 593 17.20 -9.07 14.38
CA ILE A 593 18.33 -9.41 13.53
C ILE A 593 17.94 -10.66 12.74
N TYR A 594 18.06 -10.60 11.42
CA TYR A 594 17.73 -11.71 10.52
C TYR A 594 18.93 -12.11 9.66
N SER A 595 18.88 -13.34 9.13
CA SER A 595 19.92 -13.90 8.29
C SER A 595 20.06 -13.18 6.95
N THR A 596 21.28 -12.91 6.52
CA THR A 596 21.56 -12.45 5.15
C THR A 596 21.98 -13.60 4.23
N GLU A 597 22.26 -14.78 4.79
CA GLU A 597 22.65 -15.98 4.06
C GLU A 597 21.47 -16.96 3.91
N PRO A 598 21.34 -17.65 2.76
CA PRO A 598 20.31 -18.67 2.55
C PRO A 598 20.56 -19.97 3.33
N LEU A 599 21.83 -20.29 3.65
CA LEU A 599 22.21 -21.44 4.45
C LEU A 599 23.61 -21.22 5.03
N ALA A 600 23.73 -21.09 6.36
CA ALA A 600 25.01 -20.84 7.02
C ALA A 600 24.97 -21.19 8.50
N LYS A 601 26.10 -21.63 9.07
CA LYS A 601 26.26 -21.72 10.53
C LYS A 601 26.52 -20.33 11.10
N ILE A 602 25.93 -20.03 12.25
CA ILE A 602 26.10 -18.74 12.94
C ILE A 602 27.23 -18.89 13.96
N LYS A 603 28.36 -18.19 13.74
CA LYS A 603 29.51 -18.20 14.66
C LYS A 603 29.33 -17.24 15.82
N SER A 604 28.96 -16.00 15.50
CA SER A 604 28.75 -14.95 16.49
C SER A 604 27.85 -13.84 15.94
N ILE A 605 27.28 -13.07 16.87
CA ILE A 605 26.58 -11.81 16.61
C ILE A 605 27.37 -10.75 17.39
N SER A 606 27.82 -9.73 16.69
CA SER A 606 28.58 -8.61 17.26
C SER A 606 28.10 -7.30 16.66
N PHE A 607 28.51 -6.18 17.23
CA PHE A 607 28.34 -4.87 16.60
C PHE A 607 29.67 -4.44 15.97
N ARG A 608 29.61 -3.62 14.92
CA ARG A 608 30.82 -3.04 14.32
C ARG A 608 31.67 -2.38 15.41
N GLU A 609 32.99 -2.57 15.32
CA GLU A 609 33.97 -2.08 16.31
C GLU A 609 33.83 -2.65 17.73
N ASN A 610 33.01 -3.70 17.93
CA ASN A 610 32.68 -4.29 19.24
C ASN A 610 32.08 -3.30 20.25
N VAL A 611 31.56 -2.16 19.79
CA VAL A 611 30.88 -1.17 20.63
C VAL A 611 29.38 -1.40 20.56
N THR A 612 28.76 -1.64 21.72
CA THR A 612 27.30 -1.76 21.80
C THR A 612 26.65 -0.40 21.52
N PRO A 613 25.74 -0.29 20.55
CA PRO A 613 25.05 0.97 20.25
C PRO A 613 24.32 1.53 21.47
N THR A 614 24.28 2.86 21.57
CA THR A 614 23.57 3.56 22.65
C THR A 614 22.11 3.10 22.76
N GLY A 615 21.63 2.90 23.99
CA GLY A 615 20.23 2.56 24.28
C GLY A 615 19.90 1.06 24.20
N VAL A 616 20.82 0.20 23.76
CA VAL A 616 20.61 -1.26 23.71
C VAL A 616 20.73 -1.87 25.10
N PHE A 617 19.73 -2.66 25.50
CA PHE A 617 19.66 -3.38 26.78
C PHE A 617 20.03 -4.86 26.64
N ALA A 618 19.58 -5.51 25.57
CA ALA A 618 19.79 -6.94 25.38
C ALA A 618 19.78 -7.35 23.90
N VAL A 619 20.46 -8.44 23.58
CA VAL A 619 20.33 -9.17 22.32
C VAL A 619 19.92 -10.60 22.66
N LEU A 620 18.64 -10.91 22.44
CA LEU A 620 18.04 -12.19 22.80
C LEU A 620 18.09 -13.16 21.62
N THR A 621 18.58 -14.36 21.86
CA THR A 621 18.71 -15.46 20.90
C THR A 621 17.86 -16.66 21.34
N PHE A 622 17.94 -17.78 20.61
CA PHE A 622 17.30 -19.02 21.07
C PHE A 622 17.81 -19.50 22.44
N LYS A 623 19.03 -19.10 22.85
CA LYS A 623 19.61 -19.46 24.16
C LYS A 623 18.96 -18.72 25.33
N ASP A 624 18.28 -17.62 25.04
CA ASP A 624 17.57 -16.82 26.04
C ASP A 624 16.16 -17.35 26.29
N ILE A 625 15.70 -18.37 25.56
CA ILE A 625 14.43 -19.01 25.86
C ILE A 625 14.55 -19.73 27.22
N PRO A 626 13.58 -19.60 28.15
CA PRO A 626 13.64 -20.30 29.45
C PRO A 626 13.85 -21.82 29.29
N GLN A 627 14.53 -22.47 30.23
CA GLN A 627 14.87 -23.90 30.13
C GLN A 627 13.63 -24.79 30.01
N GLN A 628 12.54 -24.41 30.67
CA GLN A 628 11.24 -25.08 30.60
C GLN A 628 10.44 -24.74 29.33
N GLY A 629 10.87 -23.74 28.57
CA GLY A 629 10.26 -23.30 27.33
C GLY A 629 10.82 -24.00 26.10
N GLN A 630 10.25 -23.72 24.92
CA GLN A 630 10.68 -24.29 23.65
C GLN A 630 10.97 -23.20 22.62
N ASN A 631 11.90 -23.43 21.69
CA ASN A 631 12.14 -22.54 20.57
C ASN A 631 11.01 -22.64 19.53
N ILE A 632 9.87 -22.02 19.83
CA ILE A 632 8.68 -21.97 18.99
C ILE A 632 8.24 -20.51 18.82
N GLY A 633 8.04 -20.09 17.56
CA GLY A 633 7.55 -18.76 17.21
C GLY A 633 6.23 -18.79 16.46
N SER A 634 5.83 -19.93 15.92
CA SER A 634 4.56 -20.12 15.24
C SER A 634 4.06 -21.55 15.40
N LYS A 635 2.75 -21.75 15.29
CA LYS A 635 2.13 -23.08 15.32
C LYS A 635 0.94 -23.10 14.36
N THR A 636 0.87 -24.13 13.54
CA THR A 636 -0.34 -24.48 12.77
C THR A 636 -0.74 -25.91 13.09
N LEU A 637 -1.87 -26.38 12.52
CA LEU A 637 -2.24 -27.80 12.57
C LEU A 637 -1.20 -28.72 11.89
N LEU A 638 -0.27 -28.16 11.12
CA LEU A 638 0.68 -28.89 10.28
C LEU A 638 2.10 -28.89 10.87
N GLY A 639 2.29 -28.29 12.05
CA GLY A 639 3.55 -28.30 12.79
C GLY A 639 3.95 -26.91 13.32
N PRO A 640 4.98 -26.88 14.19
CA PRO A 640 5.56 -25.65 14.71
C PRO A 640 6.62 -25.05 13.78
N GLY A 641 6.85 -23.75 13.89
CA GLY A 641 8.02 -23.04 13.34
C GLY A 641 8.83 -22.39 14.46
N PRO A 642 10.17 -22.36 14.38
CA PRO A 642 11.01 -21.83 15.46
C PRO A 642 10.85 -20.31 15.63
N LEU A 643 11.16 -19.79 16.82
CA LEU A 643 11.20 -18.35 17.08
C LEU A 643 12.45 -17.72 16.48
N PHE A 644 13.60 -18.34 16.75
CA PHE A 644 14.91 -17.96 16.24
C PHE A 644 15.58 -19.17 15.56
N ALA A 645 16.48 -18.89 14.61
CA ALA A 645 17.46 -19.87 14.15
C ALA A 645 18.26 -20.39 15.35
N ASP A 646 18.61 -21.67 15.29
CA ASP A 646 19.55 -22.31 16.20
C ASP A 646 20.99 -21.94 15.80
N GLU A 647 21.91 -22.90 15.78
CA GLU A 647 23.27 -22.67 15.27
C GLU A 647 23.34 -22.62 13.74
N LEU A 648 22.27 -22.98 13.03
CA LEU A 648 22.20 -23.05 11.56
C LEU A 648 21.02 -22.20 11.04
N THR A 649 21.34 -21.11 10.36
CA THR A 649 20.34 -20.40 9.55
C THR A 649 20.15 -21.12 8.22
N ARG A 650 18.90 -21.24 7.77
CA ARG A 650 18.46 -22.02 6.61
C ARG A 650 17.65 -21.18 5.62
N CYS A 651 17.60 -19.87 5.80
CA CYS A 651 16.92 -18.96 4.88
C CYS A 651 17.40 -17.51 5.08
N ALA A 652 17.63 -16.78 4.00
CA ALA A 652 17.82 -15.34 4.07
C ALA A 652 16.51 -14.69 4.56
N GLY A 653 16.56 -13.92 5.64
CA GLY A 653 15.39 -13.40 6.36
C GLY A 653 14.93 -14.24 7.55
N GLN A 654 15.55 -15.40 7.83
CA GLN A 654 15.26 -16.14 9.05
C GLN A 654 15.66 -15.33 10.28
N ARG A 655 14.79 -15.28 11.29
CA ARG A 655 15.02 -14.58 12.57
C ARG A 655 16.20 -15.24 13.28
N ILE A 656 17.21 -14.46 13.67
CA ILE A 656 18.37 -14.96 14.41
C ILE A 656 18.32 -14.51 15.87
N ALA A 657 18.02 -13.24 16.09
CA ALA A 657 17.96 -12.64 17.42
C ALA A 657 16.98 -11.47 17.47
N LEU A 658 16.62 -11.04 18.68
CA LEU A 658 15.88 -9.82 18.95
C LEU A 658 16.78 -8.85 19.73
N VAL A 659 17.06 -7.68 19.17
CA VAL A 659 17.66 -6.58 19.91
C VAL A 659 16.57 -5.83 20.65
N VAL A 660 16.79 -5.55 21.93
CA VAL A 660 15.90 -4.76 22.79
C VAL A 660 16.62 -3.48 23.20
N ALA A 661 15.98 -2.33 23.00
CA ALA A 661 16.51 -0.99 23.30
C ALA A 661 15.48 -0.09 24.01
N ASP A 662 15.88 1.08 24.50
CA ASP A 662 15.00 2.13 25.07
C ASP A 662 13.99 2.72 24.07
N THR A 663 14.32 2.78 22.78
CA THR A 663 13.46 3.34 21.72
C THR A 663 13.45 2.45 20.49
N GLN A 664 12.36 2.50 19.71
CA GLN A 664 12.30 1.75 18.45
C GLN A 664 13.43 2.13 17.49
N LYS A 665 13.78 3.42 17.45
CA LYS A 665 14.86 3.93 16.58
C LYS A 665 16.22 3.33 16.96
N HIS A 666 16.52 3.22 18.26
CA HIS A 666 17.74 2.56 18.72
C HIS A 666 17.72 1.06 18.43
N ALA A 667 16.58 0.38 18.61
CA ALA A 667 16.44 -1.04 18.27
C ALA A 667 16.67 -1.29 16.76
N ASP A 668 16.00 -0.54 15.88
CA ASP A 668 16.13 -0.66 14.42
C ASP A 668 17.57 -0.36 13.97
N ARG A 669 18.21 0.66 14.53
CA ARG A 669 19.61 1.01 14.22
C ARG A 669 20.56 -0.09 14.67
N ALA A 670 20.39 -0.59 15.89
CA ALA A 670 21.23 -1.66 16.42
C ALA A 670 21.08 -2.95 15.60
N ALA A 671 19.86 -3.34 15.23
CA ALA A 671 19.63 -4.48 14.35
C ALA A 671 20.31 -4.33 12.98
N LYS A 672 20.36 -3.12 12.41
CA LYS A 672 21.06 -2.82 11.15
C LYS A 672 22.59 -2.86 11.29
N LEU A 673 23.13 -2.41 12.42
CA LEU A 673 24.57 -2.39 12.71
C LEU A 673 25.13 -3.75 13.17
N ALA A 674 24.26 -4.70 13.49
CA ALA A 674 24.66 -6.04 13.87
C ALA A 674 25.41 -6.74 12.72
N VAL A 675 26.58 -7.27 13.04
CA VAL A 675 27.41 -8.09 12.16
C VAL A 675 27.28 -9.53 12.62
N VAL A 676 26.66 -10.35 11.77
CA VAL A 676 26.55 -11.80 11.97
C VAL A 676 27.72 -12.46 11.23
N GLN A 677 28.56 -13.18 11.95
CA GLN A 677 29.63 -13.97 11.35
C GLN A 677 29.09 -15.33 10.93
N TYR A 678 29.12 -15.58 9.62
CA TYR A 678 28.64 -16.83 9.02
C TYR A 678 29.80 -17.78 8.73
N ASP A 679 29.51 -19.07 8.79
CA ASP A 679 30.36 -20.12 8.24
C ASP A 679 29.57 -20.96 7.23
N THR A 680 29.98 -20.87 5.98
CA THR A 680 29.40 -21.61 4.85
C THR A 680 30.24 -22.83 4.46
N THR A 681 31.35 -23.08 5.15
CA THR A 681 32.22 -24.22 4.87
C THR A 681 31.53 -25.54 5.25
N ASN A 682 31.73 -26.57 4.42
CA ASN A 682 31.18 -27.91 4.63
C ASN A 682 29.64 -27.96 4.76
N LEU A 683 28.93 -26.99 4.15
CA LEU A 683 27.47 -27.03 4.00
C LEU A 683 27.11 -27.43 2.57
N GLU A 684 25.97 -28.08 2.43
CA GLU A 684 25.38 -28.32 1.11
C GLU A 684 24.94 -27.00 0.46
N GLN A 685 24.79 -27.00 -0.87
CA GLN A 685 24.26 -25.84 -1.57
C GLN A 685 22.79 -25.59 -1.19
N PRO A 686 22.37 -24.33 -0.99
CA PRO A 686 20.98 -24.00 -0.67
C PRO A 686 20.06 -24.35 -1.85
N ILE A 687 18.87 -24.85 -1.53
CA ILE A 687 17.79 -25.13 -2.48
C ILE A 687 16.99 -23.85 -2.69
N LEU A 688 17.21 -23.14 -3.79
CA LEU A 688 16.56 -21.83 -4.06
C LEU A 688 15.43 -21.92 -5.09
N THR A 689 15.30 -23.06 -5.78
CA THR A 689 14.30 -23.28 -6.83
C THR A 689 13.50 -24.55 -6.57
N VAL A 690 12.29 -24.62 -7.12
CA VAL A 690 11.45 -25.83 -7.01
C VAL A 690 12.05 -27.00 -7.78
N GLU A 691 12.80 -26.72 -8.84
CA GLU A 691 13.52 -27.72 -9.63
C GLU A 691 14.65 -28.36 -8.83
N ASP A 692 15.41 -27.56 -8.07
CA ASP A 692 16.45 -28.10 -7.19
C ASP A 692 15.84 -28.87 -6.02
N ALA A 693 14.67 -28.45 -5.52
CA ALA A 693 13.93 -29.23 -4.53
C ALA A 693 13.52 -30.60 -5.07
N VAL A 694 13.08 -30.68 -6.33
CA VAL A 694 12.75 -31.95 -6.98
C VAL A 694 13.98 -32.84 -7.16
N LYS A 695 15.10 -32.29 -7.67
CA LYS A 695 16.36 -33.04 -7.85
C LYS A 695 16.86 -33.66 -6.54
N ARG A 696 16.58 -33.02 -5.41
CA ARG A 696 17.02 -33.43 -4.07
C ARG A 696 15.92 -34.06 -3.22
N SER A 697 14.75 -34.34 -3.80
CA SER A 697 13.58 -34.89 -3.09
C SER A 697 13.19 -34.13 -1.81
N SER A 698 13.33 -32.80 -1.82
CA SER A 698 13.05 -31.91 -0.69
C SER A 698 11.60 -31.43 -0.72
N PHE A 699 10.71 -32.17 -0.05
CA PHE A 699 9.26 -31.88 -0.02
C PHE A 699 8.70 -31.88 1.40
N PHE A 700 7.57 -31.19 1.59
CA PHE A 700 6.70 -31.40 2.74
C PHE A 700 5.66 -32.47 2.41
N GLU A 701 5.39 -33.34 3.37
CA GLU A 701 4.33 -34.34 3.24
C GLU A 701 2.95 -33.68 3.23
N VAL A 702 2.08 -34.16 2.35
CA VAL A 702 0.69 -33.73 2.26
C VAL A 702 -0.17 -34.84 2.84
N HIS A 703 -0.87 -34.56 3.93
CA HIS A 703 -1.79 -35.52 4.53
C HIS A 703 -2.89 -35.91 3.52
N PRO A 704 -3.31 -37.19 3.42
CA PRO A 704 -4.29 -37.64 2.43
C PRO A 704 -5.60 -36.83 2.40
N MET A 705 -6.08 -36.35 3.55
CA MET A 705 -7.25 -35.46 3.67
C MET A 705 -7.12 -34.16 2.87
N PHE A 706 -5.90 -33.68 2.62
CA PHE A 706 -5.62 -32.47 1.84
C PHE A 706 -5.17 -32.77 0.40
N TYR A 707 -5.06 -34.05 0.03
CA TYR A 707 -4.77 -34.44 -1.34
C TYR A 707 -6.08 -34.66 -2.11
N PRO A 708 -6.39 -33.82 -3.10
CA PRO A 708 -7.63 -33.95 -3.85
C PRO A 708 -7.64 -35.20 -4.73
N GLU A 709 -8.83 -35.71 -5.03
CA GLU A 709 -9.00 -36.87 -5.93
C GLU A 709 -9.01 -36.46 -7.42
N PRO A 710 -8.50 -37.31 -8.33
CA PRO A 710 -8.66 -37.14 -9.76
C PRO A 710 -10.11 -37.35 -10.20
N VAL A 711 -10.44 -36.92 -11.42
CA VAL A 711 -11.79 -37.07 -12.01
C VAL A 711 -11.68 -37.79 -13.34
N GLY A 712 -12.40 -38.90 -13.52
CA GLY A 712 -12.41 -39.64 -14.79
C GLY A 712 -11.09 -40.35 -15.13
N ASP A 713 -11.00 -40.85 -16.36
CA ASP A 713 -9.81 -41.54 -16.90
C ASP A 713 -9.08 -40.61 -17.86
N VAL A 714 -7.93 -40.09 -17.43
CA VAL A 714 -7.14 -39.12 -18.21
C VAL A 714 -6.50 -39.76 -19.44
N VAL A 715 -6.15 -41.05 -19.40
CA VAL A 715 -5.54 -41.75 -20.53
C VAL A 715 -6.56 -41.85 -21.65
N LYS A 716 -7.77 -42.35 -21.32
CA LYS A 716 -8.87 -42.43 -22.26
C LYS A 716 -9.27 -41.05 -22.80
N GLY A 717 -9.40 -40.04 -21.94
CA GLY A 717 -9.74 -38.68 -22.36
C GLY A 717 -8.68 -38.05 -23.28
N MET A 718 -7.39 -38.39 -23.08
CA MET A 718 -6.32 -38.00 -24.01
C MET A 718 -6.37 -38.78 -25.32
N GLU A 719 -6.75 -40.05 -25.34
CA GLU A 719 -6.92 -40.83 -26.58
C GLU A 719 -8.08 -40.32 -27.44
N GLU A 720 -9.19 -39.93 -26.80
CA GLU A 720 -10.37 -39.35 -27.46
C GLU A 720 -10.15 -37.91 -27.98
N ALA A 721 -9.06 -37.26 -27.57
CA ALA A 721 -8.76 -35.89 -27.97
C ALA A 721 -8.39 -35.79 -29.46
N GLY A 722 -9.08 -34.93 -30.20
CA GLY A 722 -8.75 -34.64 -31.61
C GLY A 722 -7.47 -33.81 -31.78
N ARG A 723 -7.08 -33.04 -30.76
CA ARG A 723 -5.85 -32.24 -30.69
C ARG A 723 -5.30 -32.25 -29.27
N LYS A 724 -3.99 -32.01 -29.13
CA LYS A 724 -3.28 -32.04 -27.85
C LYS A 724 -2.25 -30.93 -27.77
N ILE A 725 -2.09 -30.33 -26.60
CA ILE A 725 -0.92 -29.54 -26.23
C ILE A 725 -0.17 -30.34 -25.17
N ILE A 726 1.12 -30.62 -25.42
CA ILE A 726 1.94 -31.51 -24.60
C ILE A 726 3.11 -30.73 -24.00
N SER A 727 3.35 -30.94 -22.71
CA SER A 727 4.47 -30.42 -21.95
C SER A 727 4.60 -28.89 -21.98
N ALA A 728 3.47 -28.18 -22.00
CA ALA A 728 3.46 -26.73 -21.88
C ALA A 728 3.79 -26.31 -20.44
N GLU A 729 4.55 -25.22 -20.28
CA GLU A 729 4.98 -24.72 -18.98
C GLU A 729 4.32 -23.38 -18.61
N LEU A 730 4.05 -23.20 -17.31
CA LEU A 730 3.57 -21.96 -16.72
C LEU A 730 4.32 -21.68 -15.41
N ARG A 731 4.63 -20.41 -15.13
CA ARG A 731 5.22 -19.97 -13.86
C ARG A 731 4.39 -18.86 -13.23
N LEU A 732 4.13 -18.98 -11.93
CA LEU A 732 3.45 -17.96 -11.14
C LEU A 732 4.42 -17.38 -10.11
N GLY A 733 4.47 -16.05 -10.03
CA GLY A 733 5.25 -15.31 -9.04
C GLY A 733 4.59 -15.23 -7.66
N SER A 734 5.33 -14.69 -6.69
CA SER A 734 4.81 -14.41 -5.34
C SER A 734 4.09 -13.07 -5.26
N GLN A 735 3.43 -12.80 -4.13
CA GLN A 735 2.71 -11.56 -3.84
C GLN A 735 2.88 -11.18 -2.37
N TYR A 736 3.22 -9.92 -2.10
CA TYR A 736 3.27 -9.37 -0.74
C TYR A 736 1.88 -8.95 -0.24
N PHE A 737 1.66 -9.06 1.08
CA PHE A 737 0.42 -8.67 1.76
C PHE A 737 0.16 -7.16 1.66
N PHE A 738 1.18 -6.38 2.03
CA PHE A 738 1.13 -4.92 2.10
C PHE A 738 -0.05 -4.41 2.95
N TYR A 739 -0.35 -5.10 4.06
CA TYR A 739 -1.25 -4.55 5.08
C TYR A 739 -0.71 -3.21 5.58
N MET A 740 -1.59 -2.23 5.79
CA MET A 740 -1.16 -0.85 6.05
C MET A 740 -0.52 -0.72 7.43
N GLU A 741 -1.02 -1.44 8.44
CA GLU A 741 -0.36 -1.62 9.75
C GLU A 741 0.65 -2.76 9.64
N PRO A 742 1.97 -2.55 9.81
CA PRO A 742 2.96 -3.62 9.88
C PRO A 742 2.69 -4.61 11.02
N GLN A 743 3.41 -5.73 11.06
CA GLN A 743 3.35 -6.64 12.21
C GLN A 743 3.74 -5.89 13.49
N THR A 744 2.88 -5.96 14.51
CA THR A 744 2.99 -5.14 15.73
C THR A 744 2.52 -5.91 16.96
N ALA A 745 3.26 -5.80 18.06
CA ALA A 745 2.90 -6.36 19.35
C ALA A 745 3.39 -5.49 20.52
N LEU A 746 2.66 -5.53 21.64
CA LEU A 746 3.03 -4.95 22.93
C LEU A 746 2.82 -6.01 24.01
N ALA A 747 3.88 -6.37 24.72
CA ALA A 747 3.83 -7.31 25.83
C ALA A 747 4.08 -6.57 27.15
N LEU A 748 3.22 -6.84 28.13
CA LEU A 748 3.27 -6.28 29.47
C LEU A 748 3.42 -7.44 30.46
N PRO A 749 4.48 -7.46 31.29
CA PRO A 749 4.49 -8.29 32.49
C PRO A 749 3.30 -7.92 33.39
N ASP A 750 2.73 -8.91 34.06
CA ASP A 750 1.60 -8.78 34.96
C ASP A 750 1.87 -9.56 36.27
N GLU A 751 1.00 -9.45 37.26
CA GLU A 751 1.12 -10.18 38.53
C GLU A 751 1.18 -11.71 38.31
N ASP A 752 1.70 -12.47 39.28
CA ASP A 752 1.79 -13.94 39.25
C ASP A 752 2.60 -14.52 38.07
N ASN A 753 3.62 -13.79 37.59
CA ASN A 753 4.39 -14.13 36.38
C ASN A 753 3.53 -14.25 35.12
N CYS A 754 2.39 -13.57 35.08
CA CYS A 754 1.55 -13.52 33.90
C CYS A 754 2.11 -12.54 32.86
N VAL A 755 1.74 -12.75 31.59
CA VAL A 755 2.08 -11.84 30.50
C VAL A 755 0.82 -11.49 29.71
N LYS A 756 0.55 -10.19 29.62
CA LYS A 756 -0.54 -9.62 28.83
C LYS A 756 0.03 -9.09 27.51
N VAL A 757 -0.49 -9.57 26.38
CA VAL A 757 0.01 -9.21 25.05
C VAL A 757 -1.09 -8.62 24.18
N PHE A 758 -0.89 -7.39 23.71
CA PHE A 758 -1.68 -6.82 22.63
C PHE A 758 -1.03 -7.18 21.30
N SER A 759 -1.77 -7.83 20.40
CA SER A 759 -1.22 -8.33 19.14
C SER A 759 -2.05 -7.92 17.93
N SER A 760 -1.40 -7.50 16.86
CA SER A 760 -2.04 -7.30 15.56
C SER A 760 -2.13 -8.66 14.84
N SER A 761 -3.13 -9.48 15.21
CA SER A 761 -3.22 -10.89 14.78
C SER A 761 -4.63 -11.29 14.33
N GLN A 762 -4.72 -12.20 13.35
CA GLN A 762 -5.96 -12.87 12.94
C GLN A 762 -6.27 -14.12 13.77
N ALA A 763 -5.36 -14.53 14.67
CA ALA A 763 -5.46 -15.77 15.45
C ALA A 763 -4.91 -15.61 16.88
N PRO A 764 -5.57 -14.83 17.77
CA PRO A 764 -5.05 -14.54 19.11
C PRO A 764 -4.84 -15.79 19.98
N GLU A 765 -5.71 -16.80 19.84
CA GLU A 765 -5.60 -18.08 20.57
C GLU A 765 -4.33 -18.85 20.22
N TYR A 766 -3.92 -18.84 18.95
CA TYR A 766 -2.66 -19.48 18.55
C TYR A 766 -1.45 -18.66 19.03
N VAL A 767 -1.54 -17.33 19.03
CA VAL A 767 -0.51 -16.46 19.63
C VAL A 767 -0.34 -16.79 21.11
N HIS A 768 -1.45 -16.94 21.84
CA HIS A 768 -1.49 -17.30 23.25
C HIS A 768 -0.74 -18.62 23.51
N SER A 769 -1.12 -19.70 22.83
CA SER A 769 -0.51 -21.01 23.04
C SER A 769 0.98 -21.05 22.66
N VAL A 770 1.38 -20.33 21.60
CA VAL A 770 2.79 -20.21 21.20
C VAL A 770 3.60 -19.46 22.26
N ILE A 771 3.09 -18.36 22.83
CA ILE A 771 3.76 -17.62 23.90
C ILE A 771 3.94 -18.51 25.13
N ALA A 772 2.87 -19.19 25.58
CA ALA A 772 2.92 -20.08 26.74
C ALA A 772 3.98 -21.17 26.55
N THR A 773 4.00 -21.81 25.38
CA THR A 773 4.98 -22.85 25.03
C THR A 773 6.40 -22.30 24.94
N CYS A 774 6.59 -21.11 24.35
CA CYS A 774 7.90 -20.48 24.25
C CYS A 774 8.47 -20.11 25.62
N LEU A 775 7.67 -19.56 26.52
CA LEU A 775 8.10 -19.17 27.86
C LEU A 775 8.16 -20.37 28.83
N GLY A 776 7.50 -21.47 28.49
CA GLY A 776 7.33 -22.63 29.36
C GLY A 776 6.48 -22.31 30.60
N ILE A 777 5.45 -21.50 30.42
CA ILE A 777 4.44 -21.18 31.44
C ILE A 777 3.10 -21.76 31.03
N GLN A 778 2.17 -21.88 31.97
CA GLN A 778 0.83 -22.40 31.67
C GLN A 778 0.01 -21.37 30.87
N GLU A 779 -0.88 -21.85 30.01
CA GLU A 779 -1.74 -21.00 29.16
C GLU A 779 -2.56 -19.98 29.99
N HIS A 780 -3.03 -20.34 31.18
CA HIS A 780 -3.77 -19.39 32.03
C HIS A 780 -2.93 -18.17 32.50
N ASN A 781 -1.59 -18.23 32.41
CA ASN A 781 -0.69 -17.11 32.70
C ASN A 781 -0.44 -16.21 31.47
N VAL A 782 -1.08 -16.50 30.34
CA VAL A 782 -0.97 -15.70 29.11
C VAL A 782 -2.34 -15.12 28.78
N ARG A 783 -2.37 -13.82 28.45
CA ARG A 783 -3.58 -13.16 27.95
C ARG A 783 -3.28 -12.39 26.69
N VAL A 784 -3.88 -12.79 25.56
CA VAL A 784 -3.73 -12.08 24.29
C VAL A 784 -5.00 -11.30 23.97
N ILE A 785 -4.84 -10.02 23.67
CA ILE A 785 -5.94 -9.10 23.35
C ILE A 785 -5.73 -8.55 21.93
N THR A 786 -6.77 -8.72 21.10
CA THR A 786 -6.81 -8.15 19.75
C THR A 786 -8.10 -7.39 19.54
N ARG A 787 -7.98 -6.06 19.47
CA ARG A 787 -9.13 -5.19 19.19
C ARG A 787 -9.45 -5.10 17.71
N ARG A 788 -8.47 -4.75 16.89
CA ARG A 788 -8.61 -4.60 15.44
C ARG A 788 -7.25 -4.70 14.78
N VAL A 789 -7.25 -4.89 13.47
CA VAL A 789 -6.03 -5.06 12.67
C VAL A 789 -6.09 -4.17 11.43
N GLY A 790 -5.03 -3.42 11.16
CA GLY A 790 -4.89 -2.52 10.00
C GLY A 790 -4.60 -3.26 8.69
N GLY A 791 -5.43 -4.26 8.38
CA GLY A 791 -5.28 -5.20 7.27
C GLY A 791 -4.52 -6.45 7.67
N GLY A 792 -5.03 -7.63 7.29
CA GLY A 792 -4.38 -8.93 7.56
C GLY A 792 -4.07 -9.69 6.27
N PHE A 793 -5.08 -9.90 5.42
CA PHE A 793 -4.96 -10.58 4.13
C PHE A 793 -4.34 -11.99 4.20
N GLY A 794 -4.39 -12.63 5.38
CA GLY A 794 -3.79 -13.93 5.68
C GLY A 794 -2.38 -13.83 6.29
N GLY A 795 -1.62 -12.79 5.99
CA GLY A 795 -0.26 -12.59 6.51
C GLY A 795 -0.19 -12.36 8.03
N LYS A 796 -1.31 -12.04 8.68
CA LYS A 796 -1.40 -11.90 10.15
C LYS A 796 -2.07 -13.09 10.83
N ALA A 797 -2.31 -14.19 10.10
CA ALA A 797 -2.76 -15.44 10.69
C ALA A 797 -1.61 -16.16 11.40
N VAL A 798 -0.47 -16.35 10.71
CA VAL A 798 0.70 -17.06 11.25
C VAL A 798 1.87 -16.13 11.54
N LYS A 799 2.18 -15.17 10.65
CA LYS A 799 3.40 -14.35 10.78
C LYS A 799 3.34 -13.28 11.87
N SER A 800 2.17 -13.08 12.50
CA SER A 800 2.02 -12.26 13.71
C SER A 800 2.54 -12.96 14.97
N MET A 801 2.51 -14.29 15.01
CA MET A 801 2.89 -15.08 16.19
C MET A 801 4.36 -14.88 16.59
N PRO A 802 5.35 -14.91 15.66
CA PRO A 802 6.75 -14.65 16.03
C PRO A 802 6.99 -13.29 16.66
N VAL A 803 6.29 -12.27 16.16
CA VAL A 803 6.44 -10.89 16.64
C VAL A 803 5.91 -10.76 18.06
N ALA A 804 4.72 -11.30 18.31
CA ALA A 804 4.14 -11.33 19.66
C ALA A 804 4.97 -12.17 20.64
N THR A 805 5.51 -13.30 20.18
CA THR A 805 6.31 -14.21 21.00
C THR A 805 7.66 -13.62 21.38
N ALA A 806 8.37 -13.01 20.42
CA ALA A 806 9.63 -12.31 20.70
C ALA A 806 9.44 -11.13 21.66
N CYS A 807 8.34 -10.39 21.47
CA CYS A 807 7.94 -9.30 22.35
C CYS A 807 7.67 -9.80 23.79
N ALA A 808 6.94 -10.90 23.93
CA ALA A 808 6.66 -11.55 25.22
C ALA A 808 7.93 -12.09 25.89
N LEU A 809 8.85 -12.70 25.12
CA LEU A 809 10.15 -13.15 25.63
C LEU A 809 10.99 -12.00 26.17
N GLY A 810 11.06 -10.88 25.44
CA GLY A 810 11.74 -9.68 25.91
C GLY A 810 11.14 -9.14 27.21
N ALA A 811 9.82 -9.06 27.27
CA ALA A 811 9.12 -8.58 28.46
C ALA A 811 9.32 -9.50 29.66
N TYR A 812 9.23 -10.81 29.46
CA TYR A 812 9.43 -11.82 30.48
C TYR A 812 10.86 -11.83 31.02
N LYS A 813 11.88 -11.67 30.16
CA LYS A 813 13.28 -11.66 30.58
C LYS A 813 13.70 -10.39 31.30
N LEU A 814 13.23 -9.24 30.81
CA LEU A 814 13.66 -7.94 31.31
C LEU A 814 12.73 -7.39 32.40
N GLN A 815 11.61 -8.07 32.66
CA GLN A 815 10.59 -7.65 33.63
C GLN A 815 10.11 -6.21 33.39
N ARG A 816 10.01 -5.85 32.11
CA ARG A 816 9.60 -4.52 31.64
C ARG A 816 8.67 -4.66 30.43
N PRO A 817 7.73 -3.73 30.21
CA PRO A 817 6.98 -3.68 28.96
C PRO A 817 7.91 -3.67 27.75
N VAL A 818 7.59 -4.46 26.73
CA VAL A 818 8.29 -4.42 25.44
C VAL A 818 7.25 -4.16 24.35
N LYS A 819 7.56 -3.23 23.44
CA LYS A 819 6.75 -2.94 22.25
C LYS A 819 7.59 -3.14 21.00
N MET A 820 7.03 -3.72 19.95
CA MET A 820 7.70 -3.74 18.66
C MET A 820 6.72 -3.64 17.52
N TYR A 821 7.13 -2.89 16.49
CA TYR A 821 6.55 -2.96 15.16
C TYR A 821 7.67 -3.18 14.15
N LEU A 822 7.39 -3.94 13.10
CA LEU A 822 8.38 -4.15 12.04
C LEU A 822 8.37 -2.96 11.09
N ASN A 823 9.56 -2.42 10.77
CA ASN A 823 9.68 -1.54 9.62
C ASN A 823 9.29 -2.31 8.34
N ARG A 824 8.77 -1.59 7.33
CA ARG A 824 8.17 -2.20 6.13
C ARG A 824 9.11 -3.16 5.40
N LYS A 825 10.39 -2.82 5.32
CA LYS A 825 11.42 -3.66 4.67
C LYS A 825 11.58 -4.98 5.41
N THR A 826 11.76 -4.95 6.72
CA THR A 826 11.92 -6.14 7.57
C THR A 826 10.66 -7.02 7.52
N ASP A 827 9.49 -6.39 7.59
CA ASP A 827 8.20 -7.06 7.45
C ASP A 827 8.11 -7.83 6.11
N MET A 828 8.44 -7.17 4.99
CA MET A 828 8.42 -7.81 3.66
C MET A 828 9.44 -8.94 3.52
N ILE A 829 10.64 -8.81 4.11
CA ILE A 829 11.66 -9.87 4.11
C ILE A 829 11.15 -11.11 4.87
N MET A 830 10.51 -10.90 6.03
CA MET A 830 10.15 -11.97 6.95
C MET A 830 8.76 -12.58 6.70
N ALA A 831 7.81 -11.82 6.15
CA ALA A 831 6.42 -12.26 6.01
C ALA A 831 6.24 -13.33 4.92
N GLY A 832 7.19 -13.44 3.98
CA GLY A 832 7.11 -14.34 2.83
C GLY A 832 6.15 -13.82 1.77
N GLY A 833 4.95 -14.40 1.69
CA GLY A 833 3.92 -14.03 0.71
C GLY A 833 3.17 -15.23 0.14
N ARG A 834 2.47 -15.00 -0.98
CA ARG A 834 1.79 -16.04 -1.77
C ARG A 834 2.80 -17.05 -2.36
N HIS A 835 2.43 -18.32 -2.42
CA HIS A 835 3.23 -19.39 -3.01
C HIS A 835 3.50 -19.18 -4.51
N PRO A 836 4.78 -19.00 -4.93
CA PRO A 836 5.16 -19.15 -6.32
C PRO A 836 5.16 -20.63 -6.72
N MET A 837 5.02 -20.90 -8.02
CA MET A 837 4.94 -22.28 -8.51
C MET A 837 5.37 -22.40 -9.97
N LYS A 838 5.82 -23.60 -10.32
CA LYS A 838 6.02 -24.06 -11.71
C LYS A 838 4.97 -25.12 -12.02
N ILE A 839 4.32 -24.99 -13.16
CA ILE A 839 3.33 -25.95 -13.65
C ILE A 839 3.78 -26.45 -15.01
N THR A 840 3.65 -27.75 -15.22
CA THR A 840 3.74 -28.39 -16.54
C THR A 840 2.42 -29.10 -16.80
N TYR A 841 1.86 -28.96 -18.00
CA TYR A 841 0.56 -29.56 -18.31
C TYR A 841 0.47 -30.17 -19.70
N ASN A 842 -0.40 -31.16 -19.81
CA ASN A 842 -0.88 -31.76 -21.04
C ASN A 842 -2.40 -31.56 -21.09
N VAL A 843 -2.92 -31.09 -22.22
CA VAL A 843 -4.38 -30.92 -22.39
C VAL A 843 -4.85 -31.50 -23.72
N GLY A 844 -5.92 -32.29 -23.67
CA GLY A 844 -6.60 -32.89 -24.81
C GLY A 844 -7.93 -32.19 -25.05
N PHE A 845 -8.22 -31.89 -26.32
CA PHE A 845 -9.42 -31.17 -26.73
C PHE A 845 -9.84 -31.49 -28.17
N ARG A 846 -11.10 -31.21 -28.49
CA ARG A 846 -11.70 -31.39 -29.82
C ARG A 846 -11.61 -30.12 -30.65
N SER A 847 -11.88 -30.22 -31.95
CA SER A 847 -11.83 -29.09 -32.89
C SER A 847 -12.89 -28.01 -32.62
N ASP A 848 -13.94 -28.32 -31.87
CA ASP A 848 -14.97 -27.38 -31.43
C ASP A 848 -14.62 -26.67 -30.10
N GLY A 849 -13.45 -26.97 -29.52
CA GLY A 849 -13.00 -26.42 -28.24
C GLY A 849 -13.47 -27.20 -27.01
N LYS A 850 -14.21 -28.30 -27.15
CA LYS A 850 -14.59 -29.15 -26.00
C LYS A 850 -13.35 -29.88 -25.45
N LEU A 851 -13.13 -29.76 -24.14
CA LEU A 851 -12.01 -30.40 -23.43
C LEU A 851 -12.35 -31.86 -23.13
N THR A 852 -11.36 -32.74 -23.23
CA THR A 852 -11.52 -34.17 -22.98
C THR A 852 -10.65 -34.69 -21.84
N ALA A 853 -9.46 -34.08 -21.65
CA ALA A 853 -8.58 -34.41 -20.53
C ALA A 853 -7.60 -33.26 -20.19
N LEU A 854 -7.27 -33.14 -18.91
CA LEU A 854 -6.18 -32.31 -18.39
C LEU A 854 -5.30 -33.11 -17.44
N GLU A 855 -4.00 -33.11 -17.69
CA GLU A 855 -2.97 -33.67 -16.79
C GLU A 855 -1.99 -32.57 -16.39
N LEU A 856 -1.71 -32.45 -15.08
CA LEU A 856 -0.84 -31.41 -14.53
C LEU A 856 0.25 -31.99 -13.64
N THR A 857 1.45 -31.40 -13.69
CA THR A 857 2.45 -31.47 -12.64
C THR A 857 2.64 -30.09 -12.05
N MET A 858 2.50 -29.94 -10.74
CA MET A 858 2.64 -28.67 -10.05
C MET A 858 3.73 -28.75 -8.98
N LEU A 859 4.71 -27.85 -9.07
CA LEU A 859 5.77 -27.68 -8.08
C LEU A 859 5.52 -26.37 -7.34
N ILE A 860 5.09 -26.46 -6.08
CA ILE A 860 4.73 -25.32 -5.23
C ILE A 860 5.92 -25.00 -4.32
N ASP A 861 6.46 -23.79 -4.39
CA ASP A 861 7.48 -23.33 -3.44
C ASP A 861 6.83 -22.98 -2.10
N ALA A 862 7.09 -23.79 -1.07
CA ALA A 862 6.59 -23.57 0.29
C ALA A 862 7.56 -22.75 1.16
N GLY A 863 8.83 -22.62 0.77
CA GLY A 863 9.88 -22.07 1.62
C GLY A 863 10.36 -23.05 2.70
N LEU A 864 10.86 -22.49 3.81
CA LEU A 864 11.58 -23.23 4.86
C LEU A 864 10.71 -24.08 5.78
N GLU A 865 9.51 -23.59 6.14
CA GLU A 865 8.59 -24.20 7.11
C GLU A 865 7.27 -24.61 6.43
N PRO A 866 6.55 -25.64 6.92
CA PRO A 866 5.32 -26.10 6.30
C PRO A 866 4.22 -25.03 6.31
N ASP A 867 4.07 -24.28 7.42
CA ASP A 867 3.06 -23.20 7.58
C ASP A 867 1.65 -23.72 7.20
N VAL A 868 0.97 -23.11 6.23
CA VAL A 868 -0.28 -23.60 5.61
C VAL A 868 -0.05 -24.33 4.28
N SER A 869 1.20 -24.45 3.81
CA SER A 869 1.52 -24.93 2.46
C SER A 869 0.98 -26.33 2.13
N PRO A 870 0.98 -27.31 3.06
CA PRO A 870 0.38 -28.62 2.79
C PRO A 870 -1.13 -28.63 2.46
N ILE A 871 -1.89 -27.55 2.74
CA ILE A 871 -3.31 -27.46 2.33
C ILE A 871 -3.50 -26.95 0.89
N MET A 872 -2.43 -26.41 0.28
CA MET A 872 -2.50 -25.75 -1.02
C MET A 872 -2.95 -26.66 -2.17
N PRO A 873 -2.59 -27.97 -2.24
CA PRO A 873 -3.10 -28.85 -3.29
C PRO A 873 -4.63 -28.86 -3.36
N ARG A 874 -5.32 -29.09 -2.24
CA ARG A 874 -6.78 -29.03 -2.14
C ARG A 874 -7.34 -27.68 -2.59
N ASN A 875 -6.78 -26.59 -2.05
CA ASN A 875 -7.27 -25.24 -2.32
C ASN A 875 -7.05 -24.78 -3.76
N ILE A 876 -6.01 -25.27 -4.45
CA ILE A 876 -5.76 -24.96 -5.88
C ILE A 876 -6.70 -25.79 -6.77
N MET A 877 -7.02 -27.03 -6.40
CA MET A 877 -7.93 -27.84 -7.21
C MET A 877 -9.36 -27.30 -7.23
N GLY A 878 -9.85 -26.72 -6.13
CA GLY A 878 -11.17 -26.07 -6.07
C GLY A 878 -11.48 -25.16 -7.27
N PRO A 879 -10.78 -24.02 -7.45
CA PRO A 879 -10.98 -23.12 -8.59
C PRO A 879 -10.56 -23.71 -9.94
N LEU A 880 -9.59 -24.64 -9.98
CA LEU A 880 -9.10 -25.22 -11.24
C LEU A 880 -10.21 -26.03 -11.90
N ARG A 881 -11.03 -26.71 -11.10
CA ARG A 881 -12.20 -27.48 -11.52
C ARG A 881 -13.38 -26.61 -11.96
N LYS A 882 -13.22 -25.31 -12.21
CA LYS A 882 -14.33 -24.43 -12.65
C LYS A 882 -14.82 -24.71 -14.07
N TYR A 883 -14.05 -25.47 -14.84
CA TYR A 883 -14.41 -25.95 -16.17
C TYR A 883 -14.55 -27.47 -16.19
N ASP A 884 -15.41 -27.94 -17.08
CA ASP A 884 -15.53 -29.36 -17.40
C ASP A 884 -14.36 -29.80 -18.28
N TRP A 885 -13.30 -30.28 -17.62
CA TRP A 885 -12.10 -30.81 -18.27
C TRP A 885 -12.29 -32.19 -18.93
N GLY A 886 -13.47 -32.81 -18.79
CA GLY A 886 -13.68 -34.23 -19.09
C GLY A 886 -13.01 -35.09 -18.02
N ALA A 887 -11.76 -35.47 -18.23
CA ALA A 887 -10.91 -36.12 -17.23
C ALA A 887 -9.85 -35.15 -16.66
N LEU A 888 -9.51 -35.29 -15.37
CA LEU A 888 -8.54 -34.46 -14.67
C LEU A 888 -7.62 -35.32 -13.81
N SER A 889 -6.32 -35.24 -14.08
CA SER A 889 -5.24 -35.86 -13.30
C SER A 889 -4.18 -34.83 -12.91
N PHE A 890 -3.51 -35.04 -11.77
CA PHE A 890 -2.47 -34.14 -11.30
C PHE A 890 -1.46 -34.81 -10.35
N ASP A 891 -0.21 -34.35 -10.42
CA ASP A 891 0.87 -34.62 -9.46
C ASP A 891 1.29 -33.28 -8.82
N VAL A 892 1.14 -33.15 -7.50
CA VAL A 892 1.43 -31.90 -6.78
C VAL A 892 2.50 -32.10 -5.74
N LYS A 893 3.61 -31.38 -5.89
CA LYS A 893 4.76 -31.39 -4.97
C LYS A 893 4.85 -30.09 -4.21
N VAL A 894 4.83 -30.17 -2.89
CA VAL A 894 5.03 -29.03 -1.98
C VAL A 894 6.51 -28.95 -1.64
N CYS A 895 7.26 -28.18 -2.42
CA CYS A 895 8.71 -28.09 -2.37
C CYS A 895 9.19 -27.30 -1.15
N LYS A 896 10.09 -27.91 -0.37
CA LYS A 896 10.81 -27.25 0.72
C LYS A 896 12.11 -26.62 0.18
N THR A 897 12.26 -25.32 0.39
CA THR A 897 13.36 -24.51 -0.15
C THR A 897 14.00 -23.65 0.95
N ASN A 898 15.20 -23.14 0.71
CA ASN A 898 15.91 -22.17 1.55
C ASN A 898 15.42 -20.72 1.30
N CYS A 899 14.12 -20.57 1.02
CA CYS A 899 13.43 -19.30 0.83
C CYS A 899 12.47 -19.02 2.00
N PRO A 900 12.05 -17.75 2.22
CA PRO A 900 11.12 -17.43 3.30
C PRO A 900 9.82 -18.23 3.20
N SER A 901 9.40 -18.85 4.30
CA SER A 901 8.20 -19.69 4.36
C SER A 901 6.97 -18.93 3.87
N ARG A 902 6.32 -19.47 2.85
CA ARG A 902 5.07 -18.93 2.29
C ARG A 902 3.92 -19.17 3.25
N THR A 903 2.86 -18.39 3.13
CA THR A 903 1.69 -18.51 4.02
C THR A 903 0.41 -18.11 3.29
N ALA A 904 -0.72 -18.13 4.00
CA ALA A 904 -2.01 -17.73 3.48
C ALA A 904 -1.97 -16.28 2.99
N MET A 905 -2.26 -16.06 1.71
CA MET A 905 -2.58 -14.76 1.10
C MET A 905 -4.03 -14.81 0.63
N ARG A 906 -4.81 -13.70 0.74
CA ARG A 906 -6.24 -13.65 0.43
C ARG A 906 -6.60 -14.51 -0.79
N ALA A 907 -7.57 -15.40 -0.62
CA ALA A 907 -7.87 -16.47 -1.58
C ALA A 907 -6.64 -17.41 -1.80
N PRO A 908 -6.18 -18.13 -0.74
CA PRO A 908 -5.01 -18.99 -0.84
C PRO A 908 -5.35 -20.21 -1.69
N GLY A 909 -4.67 -20.38 -2.83
CA GLY A 909 -4.92 -21.45 -3.79
C GLY A 909 -5.93 -21.07 -4.87
N GLU A 910 -6.99 -20.33 -4.50
CA GLU A 910 -8.02 -19.86 -5.44
C GLU A 910 -7.43 -19.11 -6.63
N VAL A 911 -6.70 -18.01 -6.37
CA VAL A 911 -6.13 -17.16 -7.44
C VAL A 911 -5.21 -17.96 -8.35
N GLN A 912 -4.42 -18.88 -7.78
CA GLN A 912 -3.47 -19.68 -8.54
C GLN A 912 -4.18 -20.70 -9.43
N GLY A 913 -5.14 -21.46 -8.89
CA GLY A 913 -5.89 -22.43 -9.69
C GLY A 913 -6.76 -21.77 -10.76
N SER A 914 -7.38 -20.63 -10.46
CA SER A 914 -8.10 -19.82 -11.45
C SER A 914 -7.18 -19.35 -12.57
N TYR A 915 -5.98 -18.83 -12.25
CA TYR A 915 -5.03 -18.38 -13.26
C TYR A 915 -4.51 -19.52 -14.14
N ILE A 916 -4.22 -20.69 -13.55
CA ILE A 916 -3.82 -21.89 -14.29
C ILE A 916 -4.93 -22.31 -15.26
N ALA A 917 -6.16 -22.43 -14.79
CA ALA A 917 -7.31 -22.78 -15.63
C ALA A 917 -7.46 -21.82 -16.81
N GLU A 918 -7.48 -20.51 -16.56
CA GLU A 918 -7.64 -19.50 -17.62
C GLU A 918 -6.48 -19.52 -18.62
N SER A 919 -5.24 -19.68 -18.16
CA SER A 919 -4.06 -19.73 -19.03
C SER A 919 -4.12 -20.93 -19.99
N ILE A 920 -4.61 -22.08 -19.50
CA ILE A 920 -4.78 -23.29 -20.32
C ILE A 920 -5.90 -23.08 -21.34
N ILE A 921 -7.05 -22.52 -20.91
CA ILE A 921 -8.17 -22.22 -21.81
C ILE A 921 -7.76 -21.23 -22.91
N GLU A 922 -7.01 -20.18 -22.57
CA GLU A 922 -6.49 -19.22 -23.55
C GLU A 922 -5.50 -19.86 -24.53
N ASN A 923 -4.64 -20.78 -24.06
CA ASN A 923 -3.73 -21.51 -24.95
C ASN A 923 -4.48 -22.45 -25.90
N VAL A 924 -5.51 -23.16 -25.42
CA VAL A 924 -6.39 -23.99 -26.26
C VAL A 924 -7.10 -23.14 -27.31
N ALA A 925 -7.69 -22.01 -26.91
CA ALA A 925 -8.36 -21.09 -27.82
C ALA A 925 -7.41 -20.55 -28.89
N SER A 926 -6.19 -20.15 -28.49
CA SER A 926 -5.14 -19.69 -29.42
C SER A 926 -4.73 -20.80 -30.40
N SER A 927 -4.54 -22.03 -29.94
CA SER A 927 -4.20 -23.18 -30.78
C SER A 927 -5.29 -23.53 -31.80
N LEU A 928 -6.55 -23.31 -31.45
CA LEU A 928 -7.70 -23.49 -32.33
C LEU A 928 -7.98 -22.26 -33.23
N GLN A 929 -7.34 -21.11 -32.96
CA GLN A 929 -7.68 -19.81 -33.55
C GLN A 929 -9.16 -19.46 -33.34
N MET A 930 -9.68 -19.75 -32.14
CA MET A 930 -11.06 -19.48 -31.73
C MET A 930 -11.12 -18.37 -30.68
N ASP A 931 -12.25 -17.67 -30.64
CA ASP A 931 -12.54 -16.72 -29.55
C ASP A 931 -12.58 -17.48 -28.21
N VAL A 932 -11.77 -17.03 -27.24
CA VAL A 932 -11.63 -17.69 -25.94
C VAL A 932 -12.96 -17.81 -25.19
N ASP A 933 -13.86 -16.83 -25.34
CA ASP A 933 -15.18 -16.84 -24.69
C ASP A 933 -16.04 -18.03 -25.17
N VAL A 934 -15.88 -18.47 -26.43
CA VAL A 934 -16.55 -19.66 -26.97
C VAL A 934 -16.03 -20.93 -26.29
N VAL A 935 -14.71 -21.07 -26.16
CA VAL A 935 -14.07 -22.19 -25.47
C VAL A 935 -14.48 -22.23 -24.01
N ARG A 936 -14.51 -21.08 -23.31
CA ARG A 936 -15.02 -20.98 -21.94
C ARG A 936 -16.46 -21.46 -21.84
N LYS A 937 -17.34 -20.95 -22.70
CA LYS A 937 -18.78 -21.26 -22.66
C LYS A 937 -19.08 -22.74 -22.88
N ILE A 938 -18.43 -23.38 -23.84
CA ILE A 938 -18.62 -24.82 -24.14
C ILE A 938 -18.16 -25.71 -22.98
N ASN A 939 -17.21 -25.23 -22.17
CA ASN A 939 -16.66 -25.96 -21.05
C ASN A 939 -17.17 -25.48 -19.68
N LEU A 940 -18.18 -24.61 -19.62
CA LEU A 940 -18.94 -24.42 -18.39
C LEU A 940 -19.63 -25.73 -18.02
N HIS A 941 -19.72 -26.00 -16.71
CA HIS A 941 -20.36 -27.22 -16.26
C HIS A 941 -21.85 -27.26 -16.59
N THR A 942 -22.34 -28.44 -16.97
CA THR A 942 -23.75 -28.80 -16.71
C THR A 942 -23.87 -29.17 -15.24
N TYR A 943 -25.07 -29.21 -14.67
CA TYR A 943 -25.22 -29.62 -13.27
C TYR A 943 -24.67 -31.04 -13.02
N ASP A 944 -24.86 -31.97 -13.97
CA ASP A 944 -24.30 -33.33 -13.88
C ASP A 944 -22.76 -33.34 -13.87
N SER A 945 -22.10 -32.52 -14.71
CA SER A 945 -20.64 -32.45 -14.68
C SER A 945 -20.15 -31.69 -13.44
N LEU A 946 -20.85 -30.66 -12.99
CA LEU A 946 -20.56 -29.97 -11.73
C LEU A 946 -20.56 -30.96 -10.55
N ARG A 947 -21.59 -31.80 -10.44
CA ARG A 947 -21.68 -32.84 -9.40
C ARG A 947 -20.56 -33.88 -9.50
N LYS A 948 -20.03 -34.18 -10.68
CA LYS A 948 -18.87 -35.05 -10.83
C LYS A 948 -17.59 -34.40 -10.28
N PHE A 949 -17.38 -33.11 -10.56
CA PHE A 949 -16.17 -32.38 -10.16
C PHE A 949 -16.18 -31.88 -8.71
N TYR A 950 -17.36 -31.59 -8.17
CA TYR A 950 -17.58 -31.02 -6.83
C TYR A 950 -18.44 -31.91 -5.91
N LYS A 951 -18.72 -33.15 -6.30
CA LYS A 951 -19.39 -34.19 -5.48
C LYS A 951 -20.51 -33.67 -4.58
N HIS A 952 -20.27 -33.58 -3.27
CA HIS A 952 -21.28 -33.32 -2.24
C HIS A 952 -21.49 -31.83 -1.93
N ILE A 953 -20.77 -30.92 -2.60
CA ILE A 953 -20.83 -29.48 -2.34
C ILE A 953 -21.42 -28.68 -3.52
N SER A 954 -21.96 -29.37 -4.53
CA SER A 954 -22.55 -28.73 -5.72
C SER A 954 -23.91 -28.07 -5.48
N GLY A 955 -24.46 -28.21 -4.27
CA GLY A 955 -25.82 -27.74 -3.95
C GLY A 955 -26.89 -28.46 -4.78
N ASP A 956 -28.11 -27.92 -4.74
CA ASP A 956 -29.22 -28.34 -5.60
C ASP A 956 -29.12 -27.69 -7.01
N PRO A 957 -29.79 -28.24 -8.04
CA PRO A 957 -29.72 -27.69 -9.40
C PRO A 957 -30.01 -26.19 -9.50
N ASP A 958 -30.97 -25.69 -8.72
CA ASP A 958 -31.40 -24.28 -8.72
C ASP A 958 -30.36 -23.35 -8.06
N GLU A 959 -29.42 -23.89 -7.27
CA GLU A 959 -28.34 -23.13 -6.64
C GLU A 959 -27.13 -22.92 -7.59
N TYR A 960 -27.06 -23.67 -8.69
CA TYR A 960 -26.02 -23.51 -9.71
C TYR A 960 -26.28 -22.29 -10.60
N THR A 961 -25.95 -21.11 -10.07
CA THR A 961 -26.29 -19.81 -10.68
C THR A 961 -25.27 -19.30 -11.72
N LEU A 962 -24.13 -19.96 -11.89
CA LEU A 962 -23.05 -19.49 -12.77
C LEU A 962 -23.49 -19.28 -14.25
N PRO A 963 -24.23 -20.19 -14.90
CA PRO A 963 -24.68 -19.98 -16.28
C PRO A 963 -25.59 -18.75 -16.42
N LEU A 964 -26.50 -18.55 -15.45
CA LEU A 964 -27.37 -17.38 -15.43
C LEU A 964 -26.59 -16.08 -15.22
N LEU A 965 -25.60 -16.08 -14.30
CA LEU A 965 -24.72 -14.93 -14.08
C LEU A 965 -23.91 -14.58 -15.34
N TRP A 966 -23.43 -15.60 -16.06
CA TRP A 966 -22.70 -15.45 -17.32
C TRP A 966 -23.52 -14.73 -18.38
N GLU A 967 -24.77 -15.14 -18.57
CA GLU A 967 -25.72 -14.53 -19.52
C GLU A 967 -26.12 -13.12 -19.11
N LYS A 968 -26.51 -12.91 -17.84
CA LYS A 968 -26.86 -11.58 -17.32
C LYS A 968 -25.72 -10.59 -17.46
N LEU A 969 -24.48 -11.01 -17.21
CA LEU A 969 -23.32 -10.14 -17.34
C LEU A 969 -23.01 -9.80 -18.81
N GLU A 970 -23.25 -10.72 -19.75
CA GLU A 970 -23.12 -10.45 -21.18
C GLU A 970 -23.93 -9.24 -21.61
N ILE A 971 -25.22 -9.25 -21.22
CA ILE A 971 -26.21 -8.25 -21.59
C ILE A 971 -25.90 -6.93 -20.88
N SER A 972 -25.76 -6.97 -19.56
CA SER A 972 -25.55 -5.75 -18.76
C SER A 972 -24.23 -5.04 -19.06
N SER A 973 -23.17 -5.77 -19.44
CA SER A 973 -21.88 -5.18 -19.82
C SER A 973 -21.75 -4.85 -21.31
N LYS A 974 -22.77 -5.17 -22.12
CA LYS A 974 -22.76 -5.07 -23.59
C LYS A 974 -21.54 -5.75 -24.21
N PHE A 975 -21.21 -6.94 -23.71
CA PHE A 975 -19.95 -7.61 -23.99
C PHE A 975 -19.72 -7.82 -25.50
N LYS A 976 -20.72 -8.35 -26.21
CA LYS A 976 -20.65 -8.60 -27.67
C LYS A 976 -20.40 -7.34 -28.48
N GLU A 977 -21.14 -6.26 -28.20
CA GLU A 977 -20.96 -4.98 -28.89
C GLU A 977 -19.55 -4.44 -28.68
N ARG A 978 -19.03 -4.52 -27.45
CA ARG A 978 -17.67 -4.05 -27.12
C ARG A 978 -16.57 -4.92 -27.73
N VAL A 979 -16.79 -6.23 -27.89
CA VAL A 979 -15.85 -7.10 -28.60
C VAL A 979 -15.66 -6.63 -30.05
N GLU A 980 -16.74 -6.29 -30.76
CA GLU A 980 -16.64 -5.77 -32.12
C GLU A 980 -15.94 -4.40 -32.17
N MET A 981 -16.27 -3.49 -31.23
CA MET A 981 -15.55 -2.21 -31.09
C MET A 981 -14.05 -2.39 -30.85
N VAL A 982 -13.65 -3.41 -30.08
CA VAL A 982 -12.24 -3.74 -29.84
C VAL A 982 -11.56 -4.25 -31.10
N LYS A 983 -12.24 -5.09 -31.90
CA LYS A 983 -11.73 -5.57 -33.20
C LYS A 983 -11.50 -4.42 -34.17
N GLU A 984 -12.49 -3.54 -34.32
CA GLU A 984 -12.40 -2.32 -35.14
C GLU A 984 -11.23 -1.43 -34.70
N PHE A 985 -11.13 -1.18 -33.38
CA PHE A 985 -10.01 -0.41 -32.83
C PHE A 985 -8.65 -1.03 -33.18
N ASN A 986 -8.52 -2.35 -33.06
CA ASN A 986 -7.27 -3.07 -33.33
C ASN A 986 -6.90 -3.11 -34.82
N LEU A 987 -7.87 -3.06 -35.73
CA LEU A 987 -7.63 -2.95 -37.19
C LEU A 987 -7.10 -1.57 -37.58
N SER A 988 -7.60 -0.51 -36.94
CA SER A 988 -7.20 0.87 -37.25
C SER A 988 -5.99 1.38 -36.47
N ASN A 989 -5.44 0.60 -35.52
CA ASN A 989 -4.32 1.03 -34.67
C ASN A 989 -3.18 0.01 -34.71
N VAL A 990 -2.00 0.41 -35.22
CA VAL A 990 -0.81 -0.47 -35.28
C VAL A 990 -0.15 -0.60 -33.90
N TRP A 991 0.13 0.54 -33.26
CA TRP A 991 0.94 0.64 -32.03
C TRP A 991 0.15 0.65 -30.72
N ARG A 992 -1.20 0.61 -30.79
CA ARG A 992 -2.07 0.55 -29.63
C ARG A 992 -3.11 -0.54 -29.85
N LYS A 993 -3.30 -1.41 -28.88
CA LYS A 993 -4.32 -2.45 -28.94
C LYS A 993 -5.24 -2.37 -27.74
N ARG A 994 -6.45 -2.90 -27.90
CA ARG A 994 -7.39 -3.17 -26.82
C ARG A 994 -7.62 -4.67 -26.71
N GLY A 995 -7.91 -5.11 -25.50
CA GLY A 995 -8.36 -6.47 -25.21
C GLY A 995 -9.55 -6.43 -24.27
N ILE A 996 -10.49 -7.35 -24.45
CA ILE A 996 -11.63 -7.54 -23.56
C ILE A 996 -11.76 -9.02 -23.22
N SER A 997 -12.05 -9.34 -21.97
CA SER A 997 -12.17 -10.73 -21.50
C SER A 997 -13.26 -10.84 -20.45
N ARG A 998 -14.01 -11.95 -20.52
CA ARG A 998 -15.01 -12.38 -19.53
C ARG A 998 -14.56 -13.70 -18.92
N VAL A 999 -14.53 -13.77 -17.59
CA VAL A 999 -14.01 -14.93 -16.83
C VAL A 999 -14.97 -15.38 -15.72
N PRO A 1000 -15.21 -16.69 -15.54
CA PRO A 1000 -16.00 -17.22 -14.43
C PRO A 1000 -15.15 -17.44 -13.18
N ILE A 1001 -15.82 -17.41 -12.03
CA ILE A 1001 -15.28 -17.64 -10.70
C ILE A 1001 -16.13 -18.71 -10.04
N VAL A 1002 -15.47 -19.75 -9.52
CA VAL A 1002 -16.05 -20.77 -8.64
C VAL A 1002 -15.18 -20.83 -7.40
N HIS A 1003 -15.72 -20.45 -6.25
CA HIS A 1003 -14.98 -20.37 -4.99
C HIS A 1003 -15.61 -21.28 -3.93
N GLN A 1004 -14.93 -22.38 -3.63
CA GLN A 1004 -15.28 -23.26 -2.52
C GLN A 1004 -14.92 -22.62 -1.19
N VAL A 1005 -15.86 -22.64 -0.25
CA VAL A 1005 -15.71 -22.10 1.09
C VAL A 1005 -16.18 -23.11 2.13
N MET A 1006 -15.66 -22.97 3.36
CA MET A 1006 -15.94 -23.88 4.46
C MET A 1006 -16.20 -23.08 5.73
N GLN A 1007 -17.36 -23.29 6.36
CA GLN A 1007 -17.70 -22.76 7.67
C GLN A 1007 -16.98 -23.53 8.78
N ARG A 1008 -16.73 -22.86 9.90
CA ARG A 1008 -15.96 -23.43 11.01
C ARG A 1008 -16.68 -23.26 12.33
N PRO A 1009 -16.46 -24.20 13.28
CA PRO A 1009 -16.87 -24.00 14.66
C PRO A 1009 -16.45 -22.63 15.19
N THR A 1010 -17.39 -21.86 15.73
CA THR A 1010 -17.15 -20.48 16.15
C THR A 1010 -17.90 -20.16 17.44
N PRO A 1011 -17.21 -19.66 18.49
CA PRO A 1011 -17.86 -19.24 19.72
C PRO A 1011 -18.49 -17.85 19.56
N GLY A 1012 -19.59 -17.62 20.29
CA GLY A 1012 -20.24 -16.33 20.41
C GLY A 1012 -20.83 -16.14 21.80
N LYS A 1013 -20.93 -14.88 22.23
CA LYS A 1013 -21.56 -14.50 23.50
C LYS A 1013 -22.26 -13.15 23.38
N VAL A 1014 -23.47 -13.07 23.92
CA VAL A 1014 -24.30 -11.87 23.96
C VAL A 1014 -24.74 -11.63 25.40
N SER A 1015 -24.54 -10.41 25.90
CA SER A 1015 -24.94 -10.02 27.25
C SER A 1015 -25.72 -8.70 27.24
N ILE A 1016 -26.86 -8.66 27.92
CA ILE A 1016 -27.70 -7.46 28.06
C ILE A 1016 -27.48 -6.84 29.44
N LEU A 1017 -26.99 -5.62 29.48
CA LEU A 1017 -26.70 -4.87 30.70
C LEU A 1017 -27.98 -4.29 31.29
N SER A 1018 -27.94 -3.85 32.56
CA SER A 1018 -29.10 -3.35 33.30
C SER A 1018 -29.73 -2.07 32.74
N ASP A 1019 -28.99 -1.31 31.94
CA ASP A 1019 -29.47 -0.15 31.20
C ASP A 1019 -30.07 -0.50 29.81
N GLY A 1020 -30.10 -1.79 29.48
CA GLY A 1020 -30.55 -2.32 28.19
C GLY A 1020 -29.52 -2.18 27.06
N SER A 1021 -28.29 -1.75 27.34
CA SER A 1021 -27.21 -1.84 26.35
C SER A 1021 -26.75 -3.30 26.17
N VAL A 1022 -26.22 -3.64 24.99
CA VAL A 1022 -25.86 -5.01 24.63
C VAL A 1022 -24.39 -5.09 24.30
N VAL A 1023 -23.68 -6.02 24.93
CA VAL A 1023 -22.27 -6.33 24.67
C VAL A 1023 -22.15 -7.69 23.99
N VAL A 1024 -21.34 -7.75 22.94
CA VAL A 1024 -21.17 -8.93 22.09
C VAL A 1024 -19.69 -9.28 21.97
N GLU A 1025 -19.38 -10.55 22.17
CA GLU A 1025 -18.04 -11.14 22.01
C GLU A 1025 -18.13 -12.24 20.94
N VAL A 1026 -17.22 -12.21 19.94
CA VAL A 1026 -17.09 -13.26 18.91
C VAL A 1026 -15.61 -13.61 18.68
N GLY A 1027 -15.32 -14.87 18.33
CA GLY A 1027 -13.95 -15.32 18.07
C GLY A 1027 -13.26 -14.59 16.92
N GLY A 1028 -14.03 -14.09 15.95
CA GLY A 1028 -13.53 -13.38 14.79
C GLY A 1028 -12.95 -11.98 15.09
N ILE A 1029 -11.97 -11.58 14.28
CA ILE A 1029 -11.22 -10.32 14.42
C ILE A 1029 -11.64 -9.33 13.34
N GLU A 1030 -11.88 -8.07 13.73
CA GLU A 1030 -12.09 -6.97 12.79
C GLU A 1030 -10.76 -6.58 12.12
N ILE A 1031 -10.61 -6.98 10.86
CA ILE A 1031 -9.45 -6.69 10.01
C ILE A 1031 -9.79 -5.72 8.86
N GLY A 1032 -10.99 -5.11 8.90
CA GLY A 1032 -11.50 -4.16 7.91
C GLY A 1032 -12.72 -4.66 7.13
N GLN A 1033 -13.03 -5.95 7.20
CA GLN A 1033 -14.11 -6.62 6.49
C GLN A 1033 -15.52 -6.29 7.02
N GLY A 1034 -15.63 -5.50 8.10
CA GLY A 1034 -16.90 -5.13 8.69
C GLY A 1034 -17.56 -6.28 9.46
N LEU A 1035 -16.75 -7.16 10.06
CA LEU A 1035 -17.23 -8.27 10.89
C LEU A 1035 -18.13 -7.75 12.02
N TRP A 1036 -17.68 -6.70 12.71
CA TRP A 1036 -18.45 -6.14 13.82
C TRP A 1036 -19.77 -5.53 13.37
N THR A 1037 -19.79 -4.87 12.21
CA THR A 1037 -21.02 -4.33 11.62
C THR A 1037 -22.03 -5.44 11.34
N LYS A 1038 -21.58 -6.55 10.73
CA LYS A 1038 -22.44 -7.71 10.42
C LYS A 1038 -22.98 -8.38 11.68
N VAL A 1039 -22.12 -8.59 12.68
CA VAL A 1039 -22.51 -9.13 13.98
C VAL A 1039 -23.52 -8.20 14.68
N GLN A 1040 -23.32 -6.89 14.61
CA GLN A 1040 -24.25 -5.90 15.16
C GLN A 1040 -25.62 -5.97 14.49
N GLN A 1041 -25.68 -6.07 13.15
CA GLN A 1041 -26.94 -6.25 12.42
C GLN A 1041 -27.65 -7.55 12.82
N MET A 1042 -26.90 -8.65 12.93
CA MET A 1042 -27.47 -9.96 13.29
C MET A 1042 -28.00 -9.98 14.73
N VAL A 1043 -27.30 -9.36 15.69
CA VAL A 1043 -27.79 -9.26 17.08
C VAL A 1043 -29.03 -8.38 17.16
N ALA A 1044 -29.06 -7.25 16.44
CA ALA A 1044 -30.24 -6.40 16.38
C ALA A 1044 -31.46 -7.16 15.82
N TYR A 1045 -31.27 -7.89 14.72
CA TYR A 1045 -32.29 -8.76 14.14
C TYR A 1045 -32.74 -9.83 15.14
N GLY A 1046 -31.80 -10.59 15.72
CA GLY A 1046 -32.11 -11.68 16.64
C GLY A 1046 -32.88 -11.21 17.88
N LEU A 1047 -32.48 -10.11 18.52
CA LEU A 1047 -33.17 -9.58 19.70
C LEU A 1047 -34.50 -8.88 19.37
N SER A 1048 -34.70 -8.41 18.13
CA SER A 1048 -35.96 -7.81 17.70
C SER A 1048 -37.15 -8.78 17.77
N MET A 1049 -36.87 -10.08 17.80
CA MET A 1049 -37.87 -11.16 17.92
C MET A 1049 -38.64 -11.13 19.25
N VAL A 1050 -38.16 -10.39 20.27
CA VAL A 1050 -38.92 -10.12 21.50
C VAL A 1050 -40.16 -9.24 21.24
N LYS A 1051 -40.19 -8.49 20.12
CA LYS A 1051 -41.32 -7.66 19.68
C LYS A 1051 -41.76 -6.59 20.69
N CYS A 1052 -40.82 -5.95 21.39
CA CYS A 1052 -41.10 -4.79 22.26
C CYS A 1052 -40.86 -3.45 21.55
N LYS A 1053 -41.46 -2.36 22.05
CA LYS A 1053 -41.24 -1.01 21.51
C LYS A 1053 -39.78 -0.56 21.75
N GLY A 1054 -39.13 0.00 20.71
CA GLY A 1054 -37.72 0.41 20.77
C GLY A 1054 -36.74 -0.60 20.18
N SER A 1055 -37.23 -1.76 19.69
CA SER A 1055 -36.40 -2.76 19.00
C SER A 1055 -35.74 -2.20 17.74
N GLU A 1056 -36.36 -1.21 17.09
CA GLU A 1056 -35.84 -0.52 15.92
C GLU A 1056 -34.57 0.30 16.20
N LYS A 1057 -34.28 0.59 17.48
CA LYS A 1057 -33.08 1.33 17.92
C LYS A 1057 -32.00 0.43 18.51
N LEU A 1058 -32.15 -0.90 18.44
CA LEU A 1058 -31.19 -1.84 19.04
C LEU A 1058 -29.80 -1.73 18.44
N LEU A 1059 -29.69 -1.39 17.15
CA LEU A 1059 -28.41 -1.25 16.47
C LEU A 1059 -27.45 -0.29 17.22
N GLU A 1060 -27.95 0.87 17.66
CA GLU A 1060 -27.18 1.88 18.40
C GLU A 1060 -26.80 1.45 19.83
N ARG A 1061 -27.49 0.43 20.37
CA ARG A 1061 -27.28 -0.10 21.72
C ARG A 1061 -26.32 -1.27 21.79
N ILE A 1062 -25.93 -1.82 20.63
CA ILE A 1062 -25.08 -3.00 20.53
C ILE A 1062 -23.64 -2.57 20.32
N ARG A 1063 -22.74 -3.11 21.16
CA ARG A 1063 -21.29 -2.95 21.02
C ARG A 1063 -20.61 -4.30 20.95
N VAL A 1064 -19.94 -4.56 19.82
CA VAL A 1064 -19.00 -5.68 19.70
C VAL A 1064 -17.66 -5.25 20.30
N VAL A 1065 -17.10 -6.07 21.21
CA VAL A 1065 -15.84 -5.77 21.89
C VAL A 1065 -14.67 -6.55 21.29
N GLN A 1066 -13.45 -6.25 21.76
CA GLN A 1066 -12.23 -6.92 21.32
C GLN A 1066 -12.24 -8.42 21.62
N SER A 1067 -11.45 -9.17 20.87
CA SER A 1067 -11.11 -10.55 21.23
C SER A 1067 -10.14 -10.54 22.42
N ASP A 1068 -10.43 -11.39 23.41
CA ASP A 1068 -9.65 -11.61 24.61
C ASP A 1068 -9.60 -13.11 24.88
N THR A 1069 -8.41 -13.70 24.83
CA THR A 1069 -8.25 -15.17 24.91
C THR A 1069 -8.67 -15.77 26.25
N LEU A 1070 -8.80 -14.96 27.32
CA LEU A 1070 -9.33 -15.44 28.59
C LEU A 1070 -10.83 -15.12 28.76
N GLY A 1071 -11.35 -14.13 28.02
CA GLY A 1071 -12.79 -13.84 27.98
C GLY A 1071 -13.58 -14.85 27.15
N MET A 1072 -12.96 -15.39 26.11
CA MET A 1072 -13.55 -16.36 25.19
C MET A 1072 -12.46 -17.20 24.51
N ILE A 1073 -12.50 -18.50 24.74
CA ILE A 1073 -11.60 -19.49 24.16
C ILE A 1073 -12.13 -20.03 22.82
N GLN A 1074 -11.33 -20.79 22.08
CA GLN A 1074 -11.72 -21.43 20.82
C GLN A 1074 -12.13 -20.44 19.70
N GLY A 1075 -11.58 -19.22 19.73
CA GLY A 1075 -11.84 -18.20 18.71
C GLY A 1075 -11.25 -18.51 17.34
N GLY A 1076 -10.21 -19.36 17.28
CA GLY A 1076 -9.64 -19.88 16.05
C GLY A 1076 -9.03 -18.81 15.13
N PHE A 1077 -9.10 -19.06 13.82
CA PHE A 1077 -8.59 -18.15 12.79
C PHE A 1077 -9.71 -17.30 12.20
N THR A 1078 -9.46 -16.00 12.07
CA THR A 1078 -10.23 -15.15 11.13
C THR A 1078 -9.74 -15.39 9.71
N ALA A 1079 -10.35 -16.34 9.00
CA ALA A 1079 -9.95 -16.80 7.66
C ALA A 1079 -11.11 -17.51 6.92
N GLY A 1080 -10.83 -18.09 5.75
CA GLY A 1080 -11.76 -18.97 5.03
C GLY A 1080 -12.98 -18.29 4.39
N SER A 1081 -13.06 -16.95 4.43
CA SER A 1081 -14.18 -16.14 3.96
C SER A 1081 -15.50 -16.32 4.75
N THR A 1082 -15.55 -17.24 5.72
CA THR A 1082 -16.77 -17.63 6.45
C THR A 1082 -16.81 -17.16 7.90
N THR A 1083 -15.73 -16.57 8.46
CA THR A 1083 -15.72 -16.11 9.86
C THR A 1083 -16.87 -15.16 10.19
N SER A 1084 -17.28 -14.30 9.25
CA SER A 1084 -18.45 -13.42 9.47
C SER A 1084 -19.75 -14.20 9.60
N GLU A 1085 -19.97 -15.18 8.74
CA GLU A 1085 -21.18 -16.02 8.76
C GLU A 1085 -21.24 -16.83 10.04
N SER A 1086 -20.17 -17.55 10.37
CA SER A 1086 -20.12 -18.38 11.58
C SER A 1086 -20.22 -17.54 12.87
N SER A 1087 -19.67 -16.32 12.88
CA SER A 1087 -19.84 -15.40 14.02
C SER A 1087 -21.27 -14.88 14.12
N CYS A 1088 -21.90 -14.52 13.00
CA CYS A 1088 -23.30 -14.11 12.96
C CYS A 1088 -24.22 -15.22 13.45
N GLU A 1089 -24.00 -16.46 13.02
CA GLU A 1089 -24.81 -17.59 13.45
C GLU A 1089 -24.62 -17.90 14.94
N ALA A 1090 -23.40 -17.86 15.46
CA ALA A 1090 -23.14 -18.04 16.89
C ALA A 1090 -23.90 -17.01 17.76
N VAL A 1091 -23.88 -15.73 17.37
CA VAL A 1091 -24.62 -14.69 18.11
C VAL A 1091 -26.12 -14.77 17.89
N ARG A 1092 -26.60 -15.23 16.73
CA ARG A 1092 -28.02 -15.48 16.47
C ARG A 1092 -28.55 -16.54 17.43
N LEU A 1093 -27.82 -17.64 17.61
CA LEU A 1093 -28.14 -18.69 18.58
C LEU A 1093 -28.16 -18.16 20.03
N CYS A 1094 -27.20 -17.29 20.39
CA CYS A 1094 -27.24 -16.60 21.69
C CYS A 1094 -28.50 -15.74 21.85
N CYS A 1095 -28.88 -14.99 20.81
CA CYS A 1095 -30.10 -14.18 20.83
C CYS A 1095 -31.36 -15.03 20.98
N VAL A 1096 -31.45 -16.20 20.34
CA VAL A 1096 -32.59 -17.14 20.50
C VAL A 1096 -32.77 -17.51 21.97
N ILE A 1097 -31.69 -17.87 22.66
CA ILE A 1097 -31.72 -18.21 24.10
C ILE A 1097 -32.19 -17.01 24.94
N LEU A 1098 -31.69 -15.81 24.65
CA LEU A 1098 -32.08 -14.60 25.39
C LEU A 1098 -33.54 -14.22 25.15
N VAL A 1099 -34.02 -14.33 23.90
CA VAL A 1099 -35.42 -14.08 23.53
C VAL A 1099 -36.34 -15.05 24.26
N GLU A 1100 -35.98 -16.34 24.32
CA GLU A 1100 -36.73 -17.35 25.06
C GLU A 1100 -36.83 -17.01 26.55
N ARG A 1101 -35.72 -16.62 27.18
CA ARG A 1101 -35.69 -16.20 28.59
C ARG A 1101 -36.54 -14.95 28.87
N LEU A 1102 -36.58 -14.01 27.92
CA LEU A 1102 -37.35 -12.77 28.04
C LEU A 1102 -38.84 -12.94 27.73
N LYS A 1103 -39.23 -14.01 27.03
CA LYS A 1103 -40.58 -14.20 26.52
C LYS A 1103 -41.63 -14.21 27.62
N SER A 1104 -41.41 -14.96 28.71
CA SER A 1104 -42.37 -15.02 29.82
C SER A 1104 -42.59 -13.65 30.48
N THR A 1105 -41.52 -12.88 30.70
CA THR A 1105 -41.62 -11.53 31.26
C THR A 1105 -42.34 -10.58 30.32
N MET A 1106 -42.02 -10.67 29.02
CA MET A 1106 -42.65 -9.88 27.97
C MET A 1106 -44.16 -10.16 27.90
N ASP A 1107 -44.57 -11.43 27.89
CA ASP A 1107 -45.97 -11.84 27.84
C ASP A 1107 -46.72 -11.36 29.09
N GLN A 1108 -46.14 -11.49 30.29
CA GLN A 1108 -46.72 -10.97 31.53
C GLN A 1108 -46.93 -9.45 31.46
N MET A 1109 -45.89 -8.70 31.06
CA MET A 1109 -45.96 -7.25 30.97
C MET A 1109 -46.94 -6.77 29.88
N MET A 1110 -47.07 -7.53 28.79
CA MET A 1110 -48.06 -7.25 27.74
C MET A 1110 -49.49 -7.52 28.21
N MET A 1111 -49.73 -8.53 29.05
CA MET A 1111 -51.05 -8.74 29.67
C MET A 1111 -51.43 -7.59 30.61
N GLU A 1112 -50.46 -7.06 31.38
CA GLU A 1112 -50.68 -5.95 32.30
C GLU A 1112 -50.82 -4.60 31.58
N LYS A 1113 -50.02 -4.35 30.54
CA LYS A 1113 -49.96 -3.06 29.80
C LYS A 1113 -49.66 -3.24 28.29
N PRO A 1114 -50.67 -3.61 27.48
CA PRO A 1114 -50.49 -4.07 26.09
C PRO A 1114 -49.77 -3.09 25.13
N SER A 1115 -49.82 -1.79 25.39
CA SER A 1115 -49.37 -0.74 24.45
C SER A 1115 -48.10 0.02 24.87
N SER A 1116 -47.42 -0.40 25.95
CA SER A 1116 -46.36 0.43 26.58
C SER A 1116 -45.03 -0.24 26.89
N VAL A 1117 -44.87 -1.57 26.67
CA VAL A 1117 -43.64 -2.26 27.06
C VAL A 1117 -42.47 -1.84 26.15
N THR A 1118 -41.57 -1.04 26.72
CA THR A 1118 -40.32 -0.64 26.06
C THR A 1118 -39.20 -1.62 26.39
N TRP A 1119 -38.18 -1.67 25.53
CA TRP A 1119 -36.96 -2.45 25.79
C TRP A 1119 -36.38 -2.21 27.20
N ASN A 1120 -36.23 -0.95 27.61
CA ASN A 1120 -35.68 -0.62 28.93
C ASN A 1120 -36.54 -1.15 30.08
N MET A 1121 -37.87 -1.05 29.98
CA MET A 1121 -38.78 -1.56 31.01
C MET A 1121 -38.70 -3.09 31.11
N LEU A 1122 -38.66 -3.77 29.96
CA LEU A 1122 -38.52 -5.22 29.91
C LEU A 1122 -37.23 -5.68 30.58
N ILE A 1123 -36.10 -5.04 30.26
CA ILE A 1123 -34.80 -5.40 30.85
C ILE A 1123 -34.79 -5.12 32.35
N GLN A 1124 -35.31 -3.97 32.80
CA GLN A 1124 -35.42 -3.68 34.24
C GLN A 1124 -36.25 -4.73 34.98
N GLN A 1125 -37.38 -5.14 34.40
CA GLN A 1125 -38.23 -6.19 34.98
C GLN A 1125 -37.52 -7.54 35.00
N ALA A 1126 -36.79 -7.89 33.95
CA ALA A 1126 -36.00 -9.12 33.89
C ALA A 1126 -34.90 -9.17 34.97
N TYR A 1127 -34.24 -8.04 35.26
CA TYR A 1127 -33.30 -7.92 36.38
C TYR A 1127 -34.01 -8.08 37.74
N ALA A 1128 -35.19 -7.47 37.92
CA ALA A 1128 -35.98 -7.63 39.15
C ALA A 1128 -36.44 -9.09 39.37
N GLN A 1129 -36.57 -9.85 38.28
CA GLN A 1129 -36.91 -11.28 38.28
C GLN A 1129 -35.67 -12.20 38.31
N TYR A 1130 -34.46 -11.65 38.44
CA TYR A 1130 -33.19 -12.40 38.45
C TYR A 1130 -32.97 -13.29 37.21
N ILE A 1131 -33.48 -12.87 36.05
CA ILE A 1131 -33.27 -13.59 34.79
C ILE A 1131 -31.81 -13.45 34.34
N ASN A 1132 -31.19 -14.57 33.95
CA ASN A 1132 -29.84 -14.54 33.40
C ASN A 1132 -29.86 -13.92 31.98
N LEU A 1133 -29.36 -12.69 31.86
CA LEU A 1133 -29.29 -11.91 30.64
C LEU A 1133 -27.94 -12.03 29.89
N SER A 1134 -27.22 -13.13 30.11
CA SER A 1134 -26.03 -13.50 29.33
C SER A 1134 -26.18 -14.91 28.74
N ALA A 1135 -25.84 -15.05 27.46
CA ALA A 1135 -25.84 -16.34 26.76
C ALA A 1135 -24.55 -16.48 25.94
N SER A 1136 -23.97 -17.68 25.94
CA SER A 1136 -22.81 -18.05 25.14
C SER A 1136 -23.03 -19.40 24.48
N THR A 1137 -22.57 -19.55 23.24
CA THR A 1137 -22.70 -20.79 22.44
C THR A 1137 -21.43 -21.05 21.64
N LEU A 1138 -21.26 -22.30 21.21
CA LEU A 1138 -20.33 -22.68 20.14
C LEU A 1138 -21.19 -23.10 18.95
N TYR A 1139 -21.20 -22.31 17.88
CA TYR A 1139 -21.84 -22.71 16.64
C TYR A 1139 -21.03 -23.85 15.99
N MET A 1140 -21.72 -24.92 15.59
CA MET A 1140 -21.17 -26.04 14.86
C MET A 1140 -21.95 -26.16 13.54
N PRO A 1141 -21.31 -25.96 12.37
CA PRO A 1141 -21.99 -26.15 11.08
C PRO A 1141 -22.36 -27.63 10.87
N GLU A 1142 -23.52 -27.87 10.26
CA GLU A 1142 -23.93 -29.22 9.86
C GLU A 1142 -23.10 -29.70 8.67
N TYR A 1143 -22.86 -31.01 8.56
CA TYR A 1143 -22.00 -31.55 7.49
C TYR A 1143 -22.50 -31.20 6.07
N SER A 1144 -23.81 -31.14 5.86
CA SER A 1144 -24.44 -30.78 4.58
C SER A 1144 -24.28 -29.31 4.19
N THR A 1145 -24.08 -28.41 5.16
CA THR A 1145 -24.00 -26.95 4.95
C THR A 1145 -22.64 -26.36 5.29
N MET A 1146 -21.73 -27.18 5.81
CA MET A 1146 -20.38 -26.80 6.21
C MET A 1146 -19.54 -26.32 5.02
N GLU A 1147 -19.76 -26.88 3.82
CA GLU A 1147 -19.07 -26.48 2.60
C GLU A 1147 -20.06 -26.13 1.49
N TYR A 1148 -19.78 -25.07 0.74
CA TYR A 1148 -20.60 -24.63 -0.38
C TYR A 1148 -19.78 -23.88 -1.43
N LEU A 1149 -20.37 -23.67 -2.62
CA LEU A 1149 -19.76 -22.98 -3.74
C LEU A 1149 -20.31 -21.56 -3.89
N ASN A 1150 -19.42 -20.59 -4.02
CA ASN A 1150 -19.75 -19.24 -4.46
C ASN A 1150 -19.45 -19.08 -5.96
N TYR A 1151 -20.37 -18.49 -6.69
CA TYR A 1151 -20.24 -18.23 -8.13
C TYR A 1151 -20.07 -16.74 -8.43
N GLY A 1152 -19.32 -16.43 -9.48
CA GLY A 1152 -19.16 -15.06 -9.97
C GLY A 1152 -18.68 -15.02 -11.41
N VAL A 1153 -18.85 -13.87 -12.07
CA VAL A 1153 -18.31 -13.61 -13.41
C VAL A 1153 -17.78 -12.19 -13.45
N GLY A 1154 -16.63 -11.97 -14.07
CA GLY A 1154 -16.03 -10.65 -14.27
C GLY A 1154 -15.79 -10.36 -15.75
N VAL A 1155 -16.03 -9.12 -16.17
CA VAL A 1155 -15.64 -8.59 -17.49
C VAL A 1155 -14.64 -7.46 -17.29
N SER A 1156 -13.56 -7.45 -18.07
CA SER A 1156 -12.58 -6.37 -18.06
C SER A 1156 -12.16 -6.03 -19.49
N GLU A 1157 -12.01 -4.74 -19.79
CA GLU A 1157 -11.45 -4.22 -21.04
C GLU A 1157 -10.24 -3.36 -20.69
N GLU A 1158 -9.13 -3.59 -21.38
CA GLU A 1158 -7.87 -2.89 -21.18
C GLU A 1158 -7.41 -2.25 -22.49
N LYS A 1159 -6.76 -1.09 -22.39
CA LYS A 1159 -6.10 -0.40 -23.51
C LYS A 1159 -4.59 -0.30 -23.24
N PRO A 1160 -3.83 -1.41 -23.34
CA PRO A 1160 -2.38 -1.37 -23.21
C PRO A 1160 -1.77 -0.42 -24.26
N ARG A 1161 -0.86 0.46 -23.81
CA ARG A 1161 0.05 1.19 -24.69
C ARG A 1161 1.27 0.30 -24.91
N PHE A 1162 1.54 -0.06 -26.16
CA PHE A 1162 2.74 -0.82 -26.55
C PHE A 1162 3.85 0.12 -26.98
#